data_AF-A0A8C2QXP3-F1
#
_entry.id   AF-A0A8C2QXP3-F1
#
_cell.length_a   1.000
_cell.length_b   1.000
_cell.length_c   1.000
_cell.angle_alpha   90.00
_cell.angle_beta   90.00
_cell.angle_gamma   90.00
#
_symmetry.space_group_name_H-M   'P 1'
#
loop_
_entity.id
_entity.type
_entity.pdbx_description
1 polymer ?
#
loop_
_entity_poly.entity_id
_entity_poly.type
_entity_poly.pdbx_seq_one_letter_code
_entity_poly.pdbx_strand_id
1 'polypeptide(L)'
;MSRLLWRKVAGANVGPGLVPAPGRWVSSSASDPVPSDGPPPPQPVPSSVGGQLRHNPLHIQMLSRGLHEQIFGPGGERPDEAAVRRSVEHLQKHGLWGQPATPLPDVELRLPPLLGGSLDQHFRLLAQKQSLPYLEAANSLLQAQLPPRPPSWAWAEGWTRYGPAGEAEPVAIPEERALVFDVEVCLAEGTCPTLAVAISPSAWYSWCSRRLVEERYSWTSQLSPADLIPLEVPASGGGPAQRDQQERLVVGHNVSFDRAHIREQYLIQGSHMRFLDTMSMHMAISGLSSFQRSLWMAAKQGKHKARPPAQRGPKSQSRANSPMISSWDWLDISSVNNLADVHGLYVGGPRLEKEPRELFVKGNMKDIRENFQDLMQYCAQDVWATYEVFQQQLPLFLERCPHPVTLAGMLEMGVSYLPVNQNWERYLAEAQGTYEELQREMKKSLMDLANDACQLLSGERYKEDPWLWDLEWDVQEFKQKKAKKGKRREPAAASKLPVEGADAPGDPRDQEDPGPPSEEEEFQRGVTARTCLEQLRGTTELLPQRPQHLPGHPGWYRKLCPRLDDPAWTPGPSLLSLQMRVTPKLMALTWDGFPLHYSEQHGWGYLVPGRRDNLAQMPAGSAPTSAGVACPHTAIESLYRKHCLEQGKQQLEPPRADLAEEFLLSDSGAMWQTVEELGCLEVEAEAKMENSREAVPGQPLAPTAAGGPKASQPAYHHGNGPYNDVDIPGCWFFKLPHKDGNSCNVGSPFAKDFLPKMEDGSLQAGPGGASGPRALEINKMISFWRNAHKRISSQMVVWLPRSALPRAVTRHANYDEEGRYGAILPQVVTAGTITRRAVEPTWLTASNARPDRVGSELKAMVQAPPGYVLVGADVDSQELWIAAVLGDAHFAGMHGCTAFGWMTLQGRKSRGTDLHSKTAATVGISREHAKIINYGRIYGAGQPFAERLLMQFNHRLTRQEAAEKAQQMYAVTKGLRRYRLSDEGEWLVKELELPVDRTEDGWVSLKDLRKIQREASKKSRWKKWEVVAERAWIGGTESEMFNKLESIATSDIPSTPVLGCRISRALEPCAVRGEFMTSRVNWVVQSSAVDYLHLMLVAMKWLFEEFAIDGRFCISIHDEVRYLVREEDRYRAALALQITNLLTRCMFAHKLGLNDLPQSVAFFSAVDIDQCLRKEVTMDCKTPSNPTGMERRYGIPQGEALDIYQIIELTKGSLEK
;
A
#
# COMPACT_ATOMS: atom_id res chain seq x y z
N MET A 1 -39.78 18.19 -2.97
CA MET A 1 -40.35 18.62 -1.68
C MET A 1 -39.73 17.79 -0.56
N SER A 2 -38.69 18.30 0.10
CA SER A 2 -38.19 17.85 1.42
C SER A 2 -37.05 18.79 1.88
N ARG A 3 -37.40 20.04 2.21
CA ARG A 3 -36.46 21.05 2.77
C ARG A 3 -36.76 21.35 4.26
N LEU A 4 -37.52 20.50 4.95
CA LEU A 4 -38.17 20.87 6.22
C LEU A 4 -37.88 20.00 7.45
N LEU A 5 -36.98 19.00 7.39
CA LEU A 5 -36.69 18.15 8.54
C LEU A 5 -35.53 18.62 9.45
N TRP A 6 -34.66 19.52 9.00
CA TRP A 6 -33.49 19.97 9.78
C TRP A 6 -33.73 21.21 10.66
N ARG A 7 -34.85 21.93 10.51
CA ARG A 7 -35.21 23.07 11.37
C ARG A 7 -35.84 22.68 12.71
N LYS A 8 -36.26 21.41 12.90
CA LYS A 8 -37.03 21.01 14.09
C LYS A 8 -36.20 20.64 15.32
N VAL A 9 -34.87 20.61 15.24
CA VAL A 9 -34.01 20.31 16.40
C VAL A 9 -33.26 21.54 16.92
N ALA A 10 -33.22 22.65 16.16
CA ALA A 10 -32.57 23.90 16.56
C ALA A 10 -33.56 25.02 16.98
N GLY A 11 -34.83 24.68 17.22
CA GLY A 11 -35.93 25.66 17.42
C GLY A 11 -36.73 25.49 18.71
N ALA A 12 -36.13 25.01 19.80
CA ALA A 12 -36.74 25.04 21.12
C ALA A 12 -36.20 26.24 21.91
N ASN A 13 -36.92 27.37 21.85
CA ASN A 13 -36.76 28.47 22.80
C ASN A 13 -37.16 27.96 24.20
N VAL A 14 -36.18 27.64 25.03
CA VAL A 14 -36.37 27.53 26.49
C VAL A 14 -36.23 28.95 27.04
N GLY A 15 -37.32 29.50 27.61
CA GLY A 15 -37.33 30.80 28.28
C GLY A 15 -36.37 30.85 29.48
N PRO A 16 -36.06 32.04 30.03
CA PRO A 16 -35.03 32.21 31.03
C PRO A 16 -35.49 31.65 32.38
N GLY A 17 -35.03 30.44 32.71
CA GLY A 17 -35.09 29.88 34.05
C GLY A 17 -33.82 30.24 34.83
N LEU A 18 -33.99 30.74 36.05
CA LEU A 18 -32.97 31.25 36.97
C LEU A 18 -31.69 30.39 37.05
N VAL A 19 -30.55 31.03 36.78
CA VAL A 19 -29.20 30.53 37.03
C VAL A 19 -28.88 30.66 38.53
N PRO A 20 -28.47 29.60 39.24
CA PRO A 20 -27.77 29.76 40.52
C PRO A 20 -26.33 30.20 40.24
N ALA A 21 -25.94 31.35 40.79
CA ALA A 21 -24.59 31.89 40.69
C ALA A 21 -23.51 30.95 41.29
N PRO A 22 -22.27 30.97 40.80
CA PRO A 22 -21.18 30.18 41.36
C PRO A 22 -20.70 30.82 42.68
N GLY A 23 -20.90 30.10 43.78
CA GLY A 23 -20.44 30.50 45.11
C GLY A 23 -18.90 30.46 45.20
N ARG A 24 -18.32 31.63 45.42
CA ARG A 24 -16.91 31.92 45.69
C ARG A 24 -16.52 31.30 47.04
N TRP A 25 -15.52 30.41 47.06
CA TRP A 25 -14.96 29.88 48.31
C TRP A 25 -14.06 30.95 48.95
N VAL A 26 -14.43 31.40 50.14
CA VAL A 26 -13.61 32.26 51.01
C VAL A 26 -13.22 31.44 52.22
N SER A 27 -11.91 31.38 52.49
CA SER A 27 -11.33 30.82 53.70
C SER A 27 -11.69 31.67 54.93
N SER A 28 -12.19 31.05 55.99
CA SER A 28 -12.04 31.59 57.36
C SER A 28 -12.00 30.47 58.39
N SER A 29 -10.95 30.51 59.20
CA SER A 29 -10.69 29.77 60.42
C SER A 29 -11.61 30.17 61.58
N ALA A 30 -12.22 29.20 62.27
CA ALA A 30 -12.59 29.26 63.70
C ALA A 30 -12.98 27.86 64.21
N SER A 31 -12.72 27.62 65.50
CA SER A 31 -12.64 26.35 66.22
C SER A 31 -13.90 25.96 67.02
N ASP A 32 -14.12 24.63 67.13
CA ASP A 32 -14.82 23.83 68.18
C ASP A 32 -16.37 23.83 68.31
N PRO A 33 -17.02 22.79 68.91
CA PRO A 33 -16.56 21.45 69.33
C PRO A 33 -17.39 20.26 68.79
N VAL A 34 -16.83 19.06 68.97
CA VAL A 34 -17.39 17.72 68.71
C VAL A 34 -18.66 17.41 69.53
N PRO A 35 -19.61 16.63 68.98
CA PRO A 35 -20.13 15.48 69.71
C PRO A 35 -20.13 14.18 68.89
N SER A 36 -19.92 13.09 69.63
CA SER A 36 -19.66 11.72 69.19
C SER A 36 -20.91 10.95 68.74
N ASP A 37 -20.62 9.94 67.91
CA ASP A 37 -21.28 8.64 67.73
C ASP A 37 -22.61 8.48 66.98
N GLY A 38 -22.48 7.84 65.81
CA GLY A 38 -23.50 7.01 65.16
C GLY A 38 -23.01 6.52 63.80
N PRO A 39 -22.68 5.22 63.59
CA PRO A 39 -22.28 4.74 62.27
C PRO A 39 -23.47 4.82 61.30
N PRO A 40 -23.29 5.32 60.06
CA PRO A 40 -24.35 5.36 59.07
C PRO A 40 -24.74 3.94 58.64
N PRO A 41 -26.01 3.70 58.27
CA PRO A 41 -26.50 2.38 57.90
C PRO A 41 -25.79 1.87 56.63
N PRO A 42 -25.48 0.56 56.54
CA PRO A 42 -24.79 0.02 55.39
C PRO A 42 -25.65 0.19 54.14
N GLN A 43 -25.11 0.91 53.16
CA GLN A 43 -25.62 0.84 51.79
C GLN A 43 -25.51 -0.62 51.29
N PRO A 44 -26.51 -1.14 50.56
CA PRO A 44 -26.49 -2.52 50.10
C PRO A 44 -25.33 -2.72 49.12
N VAL A 45 -24.29 -3.38 49.62
CA VAL A 45 -23.21 -3.96 48.83
C VAL A 45 -23.84 -5.05 47.95
N PRO A 46 -23.71 -5.02 46.62
CA PRO A 46 -23.94 -6.22 45.82
C PRO A 46 -22.83 -7.18 46.22
N SER A 47 -23.20 -8.16 47.04
CA SER A 47 -22.31 -9.23 47.50
C SER A 47 -21.71 -9.97 46.30
N SER A 48 -20.39 -10.06 46.31
CA SER A 48 -19.57 -11.02 45.57
C SER A 48 -20.15 -12.43 45.60
N VAL A 49 -20.58 -12.96 44.44
CA VAL A 49 -20.85 -14.39 44.25
C VAL A 49 -20.38 -14.80 42.84
N GLY A 50 -19.13 -15.29 42.76
CA GLY A 50 -18.56 -16.17 41.72
C GLY A 50 -18.64 -15.75 40.25
N GLY A 51 -17.50 -15.47 39.63
CA GLY A 51 -17.34 -15.46 38.16
C GLY A 51 -17.87 -16.76 37.55
N GLN A 52 -19.00 -16.68 36.85
CA GLN A 52 -19.60 -17.80 36.15
C GLN A 52 -19.20 -17.71 34.68
N LEU A 53 -18.35 -18.63 34.24
CA LEU A 53 -18.03 -18.87 32.83
C LEU A 53 -19.32 -18.99 32.01
N ARG A 54 -19.60 -18.01 31.15
CA ARG A 54 -20.77 -17.98 30.27
C ARG A 54 -20.43 -18.63 28.93
N HIS A 55 -21.27 -19.53 28.47
CA HIS A 55 -21.19 -20.13 27.14
C HIS A 55 -22.49 -19.92 26.38
N ASN A 56 -22.39 -19.72 25.07
CA ASN A 56 -23.56 -19.77 24.20
C ASN A 56 -23.99 -21.24 23.94
N PRO A 57 -25.15 -21.48 23.30
CA PRO A 57 -25.62 -22.83 22.96
C PRO A 57 -24.68 -23.64 22.04
N LEU A 58 -23.66 -23.01 21.45
CA LEU A 58 -22.67 -23.63 20.58
C LEU A 58 -21.32 -23.87 21.29
N HIS A 59 -21.30 -23.80 22.62
CA HIS A 59 -20.12 -23.95 23.47
C HIS A 59 -19.00 -22.92 23.19
N ILE A 60 -19.37 -21.72 22.75
CA ILE A 60 -18.45 -20.58 22.63
C ILE A 60 -18.49 -19.79 23.93
N GLN A 61 -17.32 -19.55 24.52
CA GLN A 61 -17.17 -18.74 25.71
C GLN A 61 -17.49 -17.27 25.39
N MET A 62 -18.46 -16.73 26.12
CA MET A 62 -18.94 -15.36 26.00
C MET A 62 -18.31 -14.48 27.08
N LEU A 63 -18.54 -13.17 27.04
CA LEU A 63 -18.09 -12.25 28.09
C LEU A 63 -18.53 -12.72 29.48
N SER A 64 -17.69 -12.43 30.48
CA SER A 64 -18.02 -12.64 31.89
C SER A 64 -19.31 -11.92 32.24
N ARG A 65 -20.07 -12.46 33.20
CA ARG A 65 -21.39 -11.93 33.57
C ARG A 65 -21.33 -10.44 33.94
N GLY A 66 -20.33 -10.04 34.72
CA GLY A 66 -20.17 -8.64 35.13
C GLY A 66 -19.90 -7.69 33.96
N LEU A 67 -19.14 -8.11 32.94
CA LEU A 67 -18.90 -7.30 31.75
C LEU A 67 -20.13 -7.24 30.84
N HIS A 68 -20.82 -8.37 30.66
CA HIS A 68 -22.05 -8.44 29.87
C HIS A 68 -23.13 -7.52 30.43
N GLU A 69 -23.37 -7.57 31.75
CA GLU A 69 -24.38 -6.74 32.41
C GLU A 69 -24.05 -5.24 32.35
N GLN A 70 -22.77 -4.86 32.41
CA GLN A 70 -22.32 -3.47 32.27
C GLN A 70 -22.50 -2.90 30.86
N ILE A 71 -22.39 -3.74 29.81
CA ILE A 71 -22.40 -3.30 28.40
C ILE A 71 -23.78 -3.44 27.76
N PHE A 72 -24.41 -4.60 27.92
CA PHE A 72 -25.67 -4.97 27.26
C PHE A 72 -26.87 -4.93 28.21
N GLY A 73 -26.65 -4.76 29.51
CA GLY A 73 -27.70 -4.76 30.53
C GLY A 73 -28.08 -6.16 31.02
N PRO A 74 -28.99 -6.24 32.02
CA PRO A 74 -29.43 -7.51 32.58
C PRO A 74 -30.39 -8.24 31.64
N GLY A 75 -29.98 -9.42 31.16
CA GLY A 75 -30.81 -10.33 30.36
C GLY A 75 -30.33 -10.49 28.92
N GLY A 76 -29.58 -11.57 28.66
CA GLY A 76 -29.31 -12.00 27.29
C GLY A 76 -30.55 -12.66 26.68
N GLU A 77 -30.95 -12.24 25.47
CA GLU A 77 -31.99 -12.93 24.71
C GLU A 77 -31.58 -14.39 24.49
N ARG A 78 -32.47 -15.33 24.85
CA ARG A 78 -32.24 -16.74 24.55
C ARG A 78 -32.38 -16.95 23.04
N PRO A 79 -31.38 -17.51 22.36
CA PRO A 79 -31.51 -17.83 20.95
C PRO A 79 -32.67 -18.80 20.72
N ASP A 80 -33.37 -18.64 19.59
CA ASP A 80 -34.43 -19.55 19.17
C ASP A 80 -33.89 -20.99 18.99
N GLU A 81 -34.61 -21.98 19.51
CA GLU A 81 -34.19 -23.39 19.46
C GLU A 81 -34.05 -23.89 18.02
N ALA A 82 -34.88 -23.42 17.09
CA ALA A 82 -34.76 -23.77 15.68
C ALA A 82 -33.48 -23.18 15.06
N ALA A 83 -33.11 -21.96 15.44
CA ALA A 83 -31.86 -21.33 15.03
C ALA A 83 -30.63 -22.08 15.57
N VAL A 84 -30.68 -22.53 16.83
CA VAL A 84 -29.62 -23.36 17.42
C VAL A 84 -29.48 -24.68 16.68
N ARG A 85 -30.59 -25.39 16.41
CA ARG A 85 -30.57 -26.68 15.70
C ARG A 85 -29.94 -26.56 14.31
N ARG A 86 -30.36 -25.58 13.52
CA ARG A 86 -29.78 -25.30 12.18
C ARG A 86 -28.28 -25.01 12.25
N SER A 87 -27.84 -24.29 13.28
CA SER A 87 -26.42 -23.99 13.50
C SER A 87 -25.61 -25.25 13.81
N VAL A 88 -26.13 -26.12 14.67
CA VAL A 88 -25.48 -27.41 14.99
C VAL A 88 -25.38 -28.30 13.75
N GLU A 89 -26.46 -28.43 12.98
CA GLU A 89 -26.48 -29.20 11.72
C GLU A 89 -25.46 -28.67 10.71
N HIS A 90 -25.38 -27.34 10.56
CA HIS A 90 -24.39 -26.69 9.71
C HIS A 90 -22.95 -26.98 10.16
N LEU A 91 -22.65 -26.86 11.46
CA LEU A 91 -21.32 -27.14 12.00
C LEU A 91 -20.94 -28.62 11.91
N GLN A 92 -21.90 -29.54 12.08
CA GLN A 92 -21.71 -30.98 11.89
C GLN A 92 -21.34 -31.31 10.44
N LYS A 93 -22.08 -30.73 9.47
CA LYS A 93 -21.80 -30.90 8.04
C LYS A 93 -20.37 -30.50 7.65
N HIS A 94 -19.80 -29.53 8.35
CA HIS A 94 -18.44 -29.04 8.09
C HIS A 94 -17.35 -29.61 9.01
N GLY A 95 -17.70 -30.57 9.88
CA GLY A 95 -16.76 -31.27 10.78
C GLY A 95 -16.25 -30.43 11.96
N LEU A 96 -16.99 -29.40 12.38
CA LEU A 96 -16.57 -28.44 13.41
C LEU A 96 -17.29 -28.63 14.75
N TRP A 97 -18.43 -29.31 14.77
CA TRP A 97 -19.20 -29.56 16.00
C TRP A 97 -18.47 -30.51 16.95
N GLY A 98 -18.56 -30.27 18.26
CA GLY A 98 -18.03 -31.15 19.30
C GLY A 98 -16.52 -31.10 19.50
N GLN A 99 -15.82 -30.13 18.90
CA GLN A 99 -14.38 -29.96 19.08
C GLN A 99 -14.07 -29.40 20.47
N PRO A 100 -13.03 -29.90 21.18
CA PRO A 100 -12.68 -29.40 22.50
C PRO A 100 -12.15 -27.96 22.43
N ALA A 101 -12.66 -27.10 23.31
CA ALA A 101 -12.20 -25.73 23.50
C ALA A 101 -11.55 -25.58 24.88
N THR A 102 -10.39 -24.94 24.93
CA THR A 102 -9.78 -24.55 26.23
C THR A 102 -10.42 -23.25 26.68
N PRO A 103 -11.05 -23.20 27.87
CA PRO A 103 -11.63 -21.97 28.38
C PRO A 103 -10.53 -20.95 28.69
N LEU A 104 -10.81 -19.69 28.39
CA LEU A 104 -10.02 -18.54 28.80
C LEU A 104 -10.38 -18.17 30.26
N PRO A 105 -9.44 -17.63 31.05
CA PRO A 105 -9.77 -17.11 32.39
C PRO A 105 -10.84 -16.00 32.31
N ASP A 106 -11.71 -15.89 33.31
CA ASP A 106 -12.67 -14.78 33.35
C ASP A 106 -11.97 -13.44 33.58
N VAL A 107 -12.49 -12.37 32.97
CA VAL A 107 -12.01 -11.00 33.17
C VAL A 107 -13.01 -10.24 34.03
N GLU A 108 -12.56 -9.76 35.18
CA GLU A 108 -13.30 -8.87 36.06
C GLU A 108 -12.75 -7.45 35.95
N LEU A 109 -13.55 -6.56 35.35
CA LEU A 109 -13.20 -5.17 35.13
C LEU A 109 -14.43 -4.28 35.35
N ARG A 110 -14.24 -3.14 36.02
CA ARG A 110 -15.26 -2.10 36.13
C ARG A 110 -15.05 -1.12 34.99
N LEU A 111 -16.00 -1.09 34.05
CA LEU A 111 -15.95 -0.19 32.91
C LEU A 111 -16.38 1.22 33.33
N PRO A 112 -15.83 2.26 32.70
CA PRO A 112 -16.35 3.61 32.85
C PRO A 112 -17.84 3.66 32.46
N PRO A 113 -18.66 4.47 33.14
CA PRO A 113 -20.09 4.52 32.89
C PRO A 113 -20.37 4.99 31.44
N LEU A 114 -21.25 4.26 30.76
CA LEU A 114 -21.69 4.64 29.42
C LEU A 114 -22.56 5.92 29.51
N LEU A 115 -22.20 6.94 28.74
CA LEU A 115 -22.96 8.21 28.67
C LEU A 115 -24.37 8.09 28.08
N GLY A 116 -24.71 6.98 27.41
CA GLY A 116 -25.99 6.76 26.74
C GLY A 116 -26.64 5.45 27.14
N GLY A 117 -27.94 5.29 26.86
CA GLY A 117 -28.72 4.08 27.18
C GLY A 117 -28.46 2.89 26.27
N SER A 118 -27.67 3.07 25.20
CA SER A 118 -27.16 1.99 24.34
C SER A 118 -25.74 2.34 23.86
N LEU A 119 -25.02 1.34 23.37
CA LEU A 119 -23.69 1.54 22.78
C LEU A 119 -23.71 2.52 21.60
N ASP A 120 -24.74 2.46 20.74
CA ASP A 120 -24.89 3.42 19.64
C ASP A 120 -25.06 4.84 20.16
N GLN A 121 -25.93 5.04 21.16
CA GLN A 121 -26.13 6.35 21.75
C GLN A 121 -24.86 6.87 22.42
N HIS A 122 -24.14 6.01 23.13
CA HIS A 122 -22.86 6.34 23.76
C HIS A 122 -21.85 6.86 22.71
N PHE A 123 -21.57 6.10 21.66
CA PHE A 123 -20.63 6.51 20.62
C PHE A 123 -21.08 7.76 19.85
N ARG A 124 -22.39 7.96 19.64
CA ARG A 124 -22.92 9.21 19.07
C ARG A 124 -22.63 10.41 19.96
N LEU A 125 -22.88 10.30 21.27
CA LEU A 125 -22.62 11.38 22.24
C LEU A 125 -21.13 11.71 22.31
N LEU A 126 -20.27 10.69 22.36
CA LEU A 126 -18.81 10.88 22.33
C LEU A 126 -18.35 11.65 21.09
N ALA A 127 -18.75 11.15 19.92
CA ALA A 127 -18.37 11.77 18.66
C ALA A 127 -18.97 13.18 18.50
N GLN A 128 -20.20 13.42 18.97
CA GLN A 128 -20.79 14.76 18.99
C GLN A 128 -19.98 15.70 19.88
N LYS A 129 -19.66 15.31 21.12
CA LYS A 129 -18.81 16.12 22.01
C LYS A 129 -17.48 16.50 21.36
N GLN A 130 -16.82 15.54 20.70
CA GLN A 130 -15.51 15.74 20.08
C GLN A 130 -15.54 16.52 18.74
N SER A 131 -16.65 16.45 17.99
CA SER A 131 -16.77 17.03 16.64
C SER A 131 -17.56 18.33 16.58
N LEU A 132 -18.48 18.56 17.53
CA LEU A 132 -19.43 19.67 17.50
C LEU A 132 -18.74 21.04 17.41
N PRO A 133 -17.67 21.35 18.16
CA PRO A 133 -17.05 22.67 18.08
C PRO A 133 -16.43 22.95 16.70
N TYR A 134 -15.88 21.92 16.06
CA TYR A 134 -15.38 22.01 14.69
C TYR A 134 -16.51 22.10 13.67
N LEU A 135 -17.63 21.41 13.89
CA LEU A 135 -18.83 21.54 13.05
C LEU A 135 -19.46 22.94 13.15
N GLU A 136 -19.49 23.55 14.34
CA GLU A 136 -19.95 24.93 14.50
C GLU A 136 -19.04 25.91 13.75
N ALA A 137 -17.72 25.73 13.87
CA ALA A 137 -16.73 26.51 13.12
C ALA A 137 -16.92 26.34 11.60
N ALA A 138 -17.10 25.10 11.13
CA ALA A 138 -17.41 24.78 9.74
C ALA A 138 -18.71 25.43 9.25
N ASN A 139 -19.78 25.36 10.04
CA ASN A 139 -21.06 25.96 9.70
C ASN A 139 -21.00 27.49 9.64
N SER A 140 -20.23 28.12 10.54
CA SER A 140 -19.98 29.56 10.46
C SER A 140 -19.31 29.94 9.14
N LEU A 141 -18.37 29.12 8.67
CA LEU A 141 -17.70 29.32 7.39
C LEU A 141 -18.66 29.07 6.20
N LEU A 142 -19.49 28.03 6.26
CA LEU A 142 -20.48 27.72 5.21
C LEU A 142 -21.51 28.85 4.98
N GLN A 143 -21.93 29.52 6.06
CA GLN A 143 -22.96 30.57 6.02
C GLN A 143 -22.39 31.97 5.77
N ALA A 144 -21.06 32.12 5.79
CA ALA A 144 -20.42 33.41 5.63
C ALA A 144 -20.59 33.98 4.22
N GLN A 145 -20.75 35.30 4.13
CA GLN A 145 -20.51 36.04 2.90
C GLN A 145 -19.06 36.49 2.92
N LEU A 146 -18.24 35.86 2.08
CA LEU A 146 -16.81 36.11 2.07
C LEU A 146 -16.49 37.56 1.65
N PRO A 147 -15.44 38.17 2.24
CA PRO A 147 -15.00 39.50 1.85
C PRO A 147 -14.49 39.53 0.40
N PRO A 148 -14.59 40.69 -0.27
CA PRO A 148 -14.04 40.85 -1.62
C PRO A 148 -12.53 40.61 -1.60
N ARG A 149 -12.02 39.95 -2.64
CA ARG A 149 -10.59 39.69 -2.79
C ARG A 149 -9.81 41.00 -2.89
N PRO A 150 -8.66 41.15 -2.19
CA PRO A 150 -7.85 42.35 -2.31
C PRO A 150 -7.32 42.53 -3.74
N PRO A 151 -7.19 43.78 -4.23
CA PRO A 151 -6.71 44.07 -5.58
C PRO A 151 -5.18 43.88 -5.71
N SER A 152 -4.45 43.97 -4.61
CA SER A 152 -2.99 43.82 -4.55
C SER A 152 -2.57 43.21 -3.23
N TRP A 153 -1.53 42.38 -3.25
CA TRP A 153 -1.01 41.68 -2.08
C TRP A 153 0.23 42.38 -1.51
N ALA A 154 0.38 42.37 -0.19
CA ALA A 154 1.48 43.04 0.50
C ALA A 154 2.76 42.19 0.43
N TRP A 155 3.87 42.82 0.07
CA TRP A 155 5.21 42.23 0.14
C TRP A 155 5.82 42.51 1.52
N ALA A 156 5.41 41.74 2.52
CA ALA A 156 5.86 41.88 3.90
C ALA A 156 6.02 40.49 4.55
N GLU A 157 7.04 40.32 5.38
CA GLU A 157 7.28 39.07 6.12
C GLU A 157 6.14 38.79 7.11
N GLY A 158 5.74 37.52 7.22
CA GLY A 158 4.71 37.08 8.15
C GLY A 158 3.30 37.31 7.64
N TRP A 159 2.32 37.33 8.55
CA TRP A 159 0.91 37.44 8.19
C TRP A 159 0.49 38.89 7.96
N THR A 160 -0.24 39.13 6.87
CA THR A 160 -0.97 40.38 6.60
C THR A 160 -2.46 40.08 6.48
N ARG A 161 -3.29 40.82 7.22
CA ARG A 161 -4.75 40.78 7.18
C ARG A 161 -5.28 41.84 6.23
N TYR A 162 -6.26 41.47 5.41
CA TYR A 162 -6.95 42.37 4.49
C TYR A 162 -8.42 42.53 4.87
N GLY A 163 -8.79 43.76 5.25
CA GLY A 163 -10.17 44.12 5.61
C GLY A 163 -11.08 44.30 4.38
N PRO A 164 -12.41 44.32 4.56
CA PRO A 164 -13.37 44.53 3.46
C PRO A 164 -13.20 45.85 2.69
N ALA A 165 -12.59 46.86 3.32
CA ALA A 165 -12.28 48.15 2.72
C ALA A 165 -10.93 48.19 1.97
N GLY A 166 -10.19 47.07 1.93
CA GLY A 166 -8.86 46.98 1.32
C GLY A 166 -7.71 47.40 2.24
N GLU A 167 -7.97 47.62 3.53
CA GLU A 167 -6.96 47.88 4.55
C GLU A 167 -6.04 46.67 4.71
N ALA A 168 -4.71 46.89 4.73
CA ALA A 168 -3.71 45.84 4.91
C ALA A 168 -2.96 46.05 6.23
N GLU A 169 -3.13 45.14 7.18
CA GLU A 169 -2.57 45.25 8.53
C GLU A 169 -1.70 44.02 8.85
N PRO A 170 -0.45 44.19 9.32
CA PRO A 170 0.37 43.07 9.78
C PRO A 170 -0.22 42.48 11.07
N VAL A 171 -0.38 41.16 11.11
CA VAL A 171 -0.90 40.42 12.26
C VAL A 171 0.06 39.30 12.64
N ALA A 172 0.02 38.84 13.89
CA ALA A 172 0.90 37.75 14.32
C ALA A 172 0.39 36.37 13.85
N ILE A 173 -0.93 36.18 13.89
CA ILE A 173 -1.67 34.98 13.47
C ILE A 173 -3.09 35.40 13.06
N PRO A 174 -3.81 34.62 12.24
CA PRO A 174 -5.24 34.82 12.03
C PRO A 174 -6.04 34.63 13.33
N GLU A 175 -7.04 35.49 13.57
CA GLU A 175 -7.79 35.50 14.83
C GLU A 175 -9.02 34.58 14.81
N GLU A 176 -9.54 34.28 13.63
CA GLU A 176 -10.81 33.55 13.46
C GLU A 176 -10.71 32.05 13.77
N ARG A 177 -11.85 31.47 14.16
CA ARG A 177 -11.98 30.05 14.52
C ARG A 177 -11.92 29.10 13.31
N ALA A 178 -12.28 29.58 12.12
CA ALA A 178 -12.38 28.77 10.91
C ALA A 178 -11.75 29.49 9.72
N LEU A 179 -10.88 28.80 8.99
CA LEU A 179 -10.15 29.33 7.84
C LEU A 179 -10.15 28.32 6.70
N VAL A 180 -10.23 28.79 5.45
CA VAL A 180 -9.73 28.01 4.30
C VAL A 180 -8.30 28.44 4.04
N PHE A 181 -7.39 27.49 3.87
CA PHE A 181 -5.95 27.73 3.88
C PHE A 181 -5.24 26.86 2.84
N ASP A 182 -4.24 27.44 2.18
CA ASP A 182 -3.40 26.78 1.18
C ASP A 182 -1.96 27.33 1.27
N VAL A 183 -0.97 26.44 1.09
CA VAL A 183 0.46 26.76 1.18
C VAL A 183 1.20 26.36 -0.09
N GLU A 184 2.02 27.26 -0.61
CA GLU A 184 2.91 27.00 -1.74
C GLU A 184 4.39 26.98 -1.32
N VAL A 185 5.13 26.06 -1.95
CA VAL A 185 6.53 25.73 -1.63
C VAL A 185 7.35 25.75 -2.91
N CYS A 186 8.50 26.44 -2.88
CA CYS A 186 9.47 26.40 -3.98
C CYS A 186 10.31 25.12 -3.89
N LEU A 187 9.91 24.07 -4.62
CA LEU A 187 10.53 22.74 -4.51
C LEU A 187 12.00 22.69 -4.96
N ALA A 188 12.42 23.62 -5.82
CA ALA A 188 13.82 23.74 -6.24
C ALA A 188 14.75 24.21 -5.11
N GLU A 189 14.21 24.96 -4.14
CA GLU A 189 14.96 25.62 -3.05
C GLU A 189 14.79 24.91 -1.70
N GLY A 190 13.96 23.86 -1.63
CA GLY A 190 13.78 23.01 -0.45
C GLY A 190 12.30 22.76 -0.10
N THR A 191 12.05 22.41 1.17
CA THR A 191 10.72 22.05 1.68
C THR A 191 10.11 23.11 2.59
N CYS A 192 10.68 24.31 2.63
CA CYS A 192 10.18 25.39 3.49
C CYS A 192 9.01 26.12 2.82
N PRO A 193 7.99 26.55 3.59
CA PRO A 193 6.89 27.31 3.04
C PRO A 193 7.39 28.63 2.44
N THR A 194 6.89 28.96 1.24
CA THR A 194 7.24 30.19 0.52
C THR A 194 6.14 31.23 0.66
N LEU A 195 4.91 30.82 0.34
CA LEU A 195 3.71 31.66 0.38
C LEU A 195 2.55 30.88 0.98
N ALA A 196 1.64 31.57 1.64
CA ALA A 196 0.35 30.98 1.99
C ALA A 196 -0.75 32.02 1.90
N VAL A 197 -1.96 31.57 1.58
CA VAL A 197 -3.16 32.39 1.55
C VAL A 197 -4.21 31.74 2.43
N ALA A 198 -4.91 32.56 3.20
CA ALA A 198 -6.07 32.10 3.95
C ALA A 198 -7.25 33.05 3.75
N ILE A 199 -8.46 32.51 3.93
CA ILE A 199 -9.68 33.31 3.97
C ILE A 199 -10.53 32.87 5.16
N SER A 200 -11.05 33.87 5.86
CA SER A 200 -11.99 33.71 6.97
C SER A 200 -13.35 34.32 6.60
N PRO A 201 -14.39 34.13 7.44
CA PRO A 201 -15.66 34.86 7.28
C PRO A 201 -15.53 36.39 7.26
N SER A 202 -14.46 36.95 7.81
CA SER A 202 -14.28 38.40 8.03
C SER A 202 -13.16 39.04 7.20
N ALA A 203 -12.13 38.30 6.81
CA ALA A 203 -10.95 38.87 6.17
C ALA A 203 -10.20 37.87 5.27
N TRP A 204 -9.40 38.41 4.34
CA TRP A 204 -8.36 37.67 3.64
C TRP A 204 -7.04 37.77 4.39
N TYR A 205 -6.17 36.77 4.22
CA TYR A 205 -4.85 36.74 4.81
C TYR A 205 -3.82 36.29 3.79
N SER A 206 -2.65 36.91 3.81
CA SER A 206 -1.45 36.41 3.13
C SER A 206 -0.34 36.19 4.14
N TRP A 207 0.50 35.20 3.87
CA TRP A 207 1.74 34.97 4.59
C TRP A 207 2.90 34.90 3.61
N CYS A 208 3.94 35.69 3.85
CA CYS A 208 5.17 35.61 3.08
C CYS A 208 6.32 35.13 3.96
N SER A 209 7.07 34.15 3.43
CA SER A 209 8.28 33.67 4.06
C SER A 209 9.34 34.76 4.10
N ARG A 210 10.09 34.80 5.21
CA ARG A 210 11.29 35.64 5.33
C ARG A 210 12.27 35.42 4.17
N ARG A 211 12.35 34.19 3.68
CA ARG A 211 13.21 33.77 2.55
C ARG A 211 12.83 34.44 1.23
N LEU A 212 11.55 34.71 1.05
CA LEU A 212 11.06 35.37 -0.15
C LEU A 212 11.43 36.86 -0.11
N VAL A 213 11.28 37.50 1.04
CA VAL A 213 11.46 38.95 1.22
C VAL A 213 12.93 39.36 1.31
N GLU A 214 13.79 38.56 1.96
CA GLU A 214 15.22 38.86 2.10
C GLU A 214 16.05 38.39 0.88
N GLU A 215 16.86 39.28 0.30
CA GLU A 215 17.71 38.97 -0.87
C GLU A 215 18.93 38.10 -0.54
N ARG A 216 19.45 38.19 0.70
CA ARG A 216 20.67 37.50 1.15
C ARG A 216 20.39 36.57 2.34
N TYR A 217 19.43 35.67 2.19
CA TYR A 217 19.14 34.67 3.22
C TYR A 217 20.12 33.50 3.14
N SER A 218 20.85 33.23 4.23
CA SER A 218 21.71 32.03 4.32
C SER A 218 20.90 30.84 4.85
N TRP A 219 20.90 29.77 4.08
CA TRP A 219 20.15 28.55 4.36
C TRP A 219 20.78 27.74 5.49
N THR A 220 19.99 27.32 6.47
CA THR A 220 20.28 26.12 7.24
C THR A 220 19.65 24.92 6.55
N SER A 221 20.41 23.84 6.38
CA SER A 221 19.88 22.57 5.86
C SER A 221 18.87 21.91 6.80
N GLN A 222 18.81 22.38 8.05
CA GLN A 222 17.96 21.87 9.11
C GLN A 222 16.77 22.80 9.33
N LEU A 223 15.57 22.22 9.22
CA LEU A 223 14.30 22.88 9.48
C LEU A 223 14.07 23.03 10.99
N SER A 224 13.66 24.24 11.38
CA SER A 224 13.21 24.54 12.73
C SER A 224 11.76 25.05 12.73
N PRO A 225 11.06 25.04 13.88
CA PRO A 225 9.75 25.69 13.99
C PRO A 225 9.74 27.17 13.59
N ALA A 226 10.87 27.87 13.59
CA ALA A 226 10.94 29.27 13.15
C ALA A 226 10.77 29.44 11.64
N ASP A 227 11.02 28.40 10.85
CA ASP A 227 10.86 28.40 9.39
C ASP A 227 9.42 28.10 8.94
N LEU A 228 8.50 27.83 9.89
CA LEU A 228 7.14 27.36 9.64
C LEU A 228 6.09 28.43 9.89
N ILE A 229 4.88 28.22 9.35
CA ILE A 229 3.77 29.16 9.42
C ILE A 229 3.10 29.06 10.81
N PRO A 230 3.04 30.14 11.60
CA PRO A 230 2.32 30.15 12.87
C PRO A 230 0.82 30.35 12.65
N LEU A 231 -0.04 29.53 13.26
CA LEU A 231 -1.50 29.72 13.18
C LEU A 231 -2.22 29.78 14.54
N GLU A 232 -1.58 29.35 15.62
CA GLU A 232 -2.21 29.30 16.94
C GLU A 232 -1.52 30.24 17.96
N VAL A 233 -0.19 30.33 17.93
CA VAL A 233 0.56 31.04 18.98
C VAL A 233 1.40 32.17 18.37
N PRO A 234 1.43 33.39 18.93
CA PRO A 234 2.38 34.42 18.50
C PRO A 234 3.82 34.06 18.89
N ALA A 235 4.82 34.46 18.10
CA ALA A 235 6.24 34.15 18.37
C ALA A 235 6.77 34.69 19.72
N SER A 236 6.11 35.68 20.32
CA SER A 236 6.54 36.37 21.55
C SER A 236 5.82 35.92 22.83
N GLY A 237 4.98 34.88 22.78
CA GLY A 237 4.23 34.38 23.94
C GLY A 237 5.04 33.37 24.77
N GLY A 238 5.45 33.77 25.98
CA GLY A 238 6.14 32.89 26.92
C GLY A 238 5.23 31.80 27.51
N GLY A 239 5.57 30.54 27.24
CA GLY A 239 5.10 29.36 27.96
C GLY A 239 3.66 28.87 27.65
N PRO A 240 3.41 27.55 27.60
CA PRO A 240 2.09 26.95 27.37
C PRO A 240 1.13 27.07 28.58
N ALA A 241 1.48 27.86 29.59
CA ALA A 241 0.73 27.96 30.84
C ALA A 241 -0.25 29.13 30.76
N GLN A 242 -1.53 28.80 30.49
CA GLN A 242 -2.70 29.69 30.50
C GLN A 242 -2.81 30.66 29.32
N ARG A 243 -3.56 30.30 28.26
CA ARG A 243 -4.46 31.19 27.49
C ARG A 243 -5.19 30.44 26.37
N ASP A 244 -6.52 30.55 26.40
CA ASP A 244 -7.59 30.13 25.47
C ASP A 244 -7.33 28.91 24.56
N GLN A 245 -7.71 27.74 25.09
CA GLN A 245 -7.99 26.47 24.41
C GLN A 245 -9.16 26.59 23.41
N GLN A 246 -9.09 27.53 22.46
CA GLN A 246 -10.15 27.66 21.47
C GLN A 246 -9.93 26.65 20.35
N GLU A 247 -10.94 25.79 20.13
CA GLU A 247 -10.92 24.83 19.03
C GLU A 247 -11.00 25.57 17.68
N ARG A 248 -10.01 25.29 16.82
CA ARG A 248 -9.85 25.91 15.51
C ARG A 248 -9.98 24.89 14.40
N LEU A 249 -10.55 25.31 13.28
CA LEU A 249 -10.75 24.48 12.10
C LEU A 249 -10.02 25.08 10.90
N VAL A 250 -9.24 24.26 10.21
CA VAL A 250 -8.66 24.59 8.91
C VAL A 250 -9.27 23.70 7.84
N VAL A 251 -9.75 24.29 6.76
CA VAL A 251 -10.24 23.59 5.58
C VAL A 251 -9.23 23.78 4.44
N GLY A 252 -8.87 22.70 3.76
CA GLY A 252 -7.94 22.75 2.63
C GLY A 252 -8.26 21.71 1.56
N HIS A 253 -7.54 21.76 0.46
CA HIS A 253 -7.56 20.70 -0.55
C HIS A 253 -6.21 19.99 -0.54
N ASN A 254 -6.19 18.71 -0.16
CA ASN A 254 -4.96 18.03 0.23
C ASN A 254 -4.30 18.66 1.47
N VAL A 255 -5.13 19.00 2.46
CA VAL A 255 -4.75 19.74 3.68
C VAL A 255 -3.60 19.12 4.48
N SER A 256 -3.32 17.84 4.28
CA SER A 256 -2.21 17.15 4.95
C SER A 256 -0.84 17.70 4.51
N PHE A 257 -0.73 18.18 3.27
CA PHE A 257 0.45 18.89 2.77
C PHE A 257 0.57 20.27 3.43
N ASP A 258 -0.52 21.04 3.49
CA ASP A 258 -0.55 22.36 4.13
C ASP A 258 -0.21 22.25 5.63
N ARG A 259 -0.80 21.23 6.29
CA ARG A 259 -0.58 20.91 7.71
C ARG A 259 0.90 20.70 8.01
N ALA A 260 1.64 20.06 7.12
CA ALA A 260 3.06 19.81 7.34
C ALA A 260 3.85 21.12 7.49
N HIS A 261 3.35 22.25 7.02
CA HIS A 261 4.02 23.55 7.11
C HIS A 261 3.54 24.42 8.26
N ILE A 262 2.62 23.92 9.10
CA ILE A 262 2.10 24.63 10.27
C ILE A 262 2.98 24.32 11.48
N ARG A 263 3.44 25.38 12.15
CA ARG A 263 4.42 25.31 13.23
C ARG A 263 3.95 24.49 14.44
N GLU A 264 2.76 24.78 14.95
CA GLU A 264 2.28 24.21 16.22
C GLU A 264 1.98 22.71 16.14
N GLN A 265 1.80 22.18 14.93
CA GLN A 265 1.52 20.75 14.70
C GLN A 265 2.69 19.83 15.09
N TYR A 266 3.92 20.37 15.14
CA TYR A 266 5.15 19.66 15.52
C TYR A 266 5.42 19.60 17.03
N LEU A 267 4.69 20.39 17.84
CA LEU A 267 4.81 20.31 19.29
C LEU A 267 4.40 18.91 19.76
N ILE A 268 5.08 18.37 20.78
CA ILE A 268 4.76 17.02 21.31
C ILE A 268 3.34 17.02 21.89
N GLN A 269 3.03 18.04 22.69
CA GLN A 269 1.68 18.29 23.17
C GLN A 269 0.78 18.62 21.97
N GLY A 270 -0.30 17.87 21.82
CA GLY A 270 -1.23 18.03 20.70
C GLY A 270 -1.94 19.39 20.74
N SER A 271 -2.22 19.94 19.57
CA SER A 271 -3.02 21.15 19.45
C SER A 271 -4.52 20.87 19.37
N HIS A 272 -5.33 21.90 19.64
CA HIS A 272 -6.79 21.86 19.51
C HIS A 272 -7.26 22.21 18.10
N MET A 273 -6.35 22.42 17.14
CA MET A 273 -6.68 22.56 15.73
C MET A 273 -6.98 21.21 15.07
N ARG A 274 -7.99 21.20 14.20
CA ARG A 274 -8.30 20.05 13.34
C ARG A 274 -8.47 20.49 11.89
N PHE A 275 -8.37 19.52 10.99
CA PHE A 275 -8.30 19.76 9.56
C PHE A 275 -9.42 19.03 8.82
N LEU A 276 -10.06 19.70 7.88
CA LEU A 276 -11.00 19.10 6.93
C LEU A 276 -10.45 19.18 5.52
N ASP A 277 -10.37 18.02 4.89
CA ASP A 277 -9.83 17.87 3.55
C ASP A 277 -10.94 17.66 2.52
N THR A 278 -11.09 18.63 1.61
CA THR A 278 -12.05 18.54 0.50
C THR A 278 -11.69 17.42 -0.49
N MET A 279 -10.42 17.04 -0.59
CA MET A 279 -9.99 15.91 -1.41
C MET A 279 -10.48 14.58 -0.81
N SER A 280 -10.33 14.40 0.51
CA SER A 280 -10.85 13.24 1.24
C SER A 280 -12.38 13.16 1.20
N MET A 281 -13.08 14.28 1.41
CA MET A 281 -14.55 14.31 1.29
C MET A 281 -15.01 13.96 -0.13
N HIS A 282 -14.34 14.48 -1.17
CA HIS A 282 -14.63 14.11 -2.54
C HIS A 282 -14.48 12.60 -2.78
N MET A 283 -13.40 11.97 -2.30
CA MET A 283 -13.20 10.53 -2.44
C MET A 283 -14.32 9.71 -1.77
N ALA A 284 -14.79 10.14 -0.60
CA ALA A 284 -15.91 9.51 0.09
C ALA A 284 -17.26 9.70 -0.65
N ILE A 285 -17.50 10.87 -1.28
CA ILE A 285 -18.76 11.19 -1.95
C ILE A 285 -18.81 10.64 -3.38
N SER A 286 -17.82 10.98 -4.19
CA SER A 286 -17.79 10.77 -5.66
C SER A 286 -16.43 10.25 -6.14
N GLY A 287 -15.66 9.55 -5.31
CA GLY A 287 -14.37 8.98 -5.72
C GLY A 287 -14.50 7.83 -6.72
N LEU A 288 -13.47 7.65 -7.55
CA LEU A 288 -13.36 6.58 -8.54
C LEU A 288 -12.51 5.41 -8.03
N SER A 289 -12.92 4.17 -8.32
CA SER A 289 -12.04 3.00 -8.18
C SER A 289 -10.83 3.08 -9.14
N SER A 290 -9.78 2.30 -8.89
CA SER A 290 -8.59 2.28 -9.76
C SER A 290 -8.94 1.96 -11.22
N PHE A 291 -9.80 0.96 -11.44
CA PHE A 291 -10.25 0.57 -12.76
C PHE A 291 -11.14 1.64 -13.42
N GLN A 292 -12.10 2.22 -12.68
CA GLN A 292 -12.92 3.34 -13.19
C GLN A 292 -12.07 4.58 -13.51
N ARG A 293 -11.02 4.86 -12.72
CA ARG A 293 -10.09 5.97 -12.97
C ARG A 293 -9.35 5.79 -14.30
N SER A 294 -8.86 4.59 -14.59
CA SER A 294 -8.23 4.28 -15.88
C SER A 294 -9.20 4.49 -17.05
N LEU A 295 -10.44 4.05 -16.92
CA LEU A 295 -11.49 4.24 -17.92
C LEU A 295 -11.86 5.72 -18.10
N TRP A 296 -11.99 6.47 -17.00
CA TRP A 296 -12.27 7.90 -17.01
C TRP A 296 -11.18 8.69 -17.72
N MET A 297 -9.90 8.38 -17.44
CA MET A 297 -8.76 9.00 -18.12
C MET A 297 -8.75 8.70 -19.62
N ALA A 298 -9.04 7.46 -20.02
CA ALA A 298 -9.16 7.09 -21.43
C ALA A 298 -10.30 7.86 -22.13
N ALA A 299 -11.47 7.98 -21.48
CA ALA A 299 -12.61 8.72 -22.01
C ALA A 299 -12.32 10.23 -22.17
N LYS A 300 -11.63 10.84 -21.20
CA LYS A 300 -11.25 12.26 -21.25
C LYS A 300 -10.24 12.56 -22.37
N GLN A 301 -9.25 11.69 -22.58
CA GLN A 301 -8.29 11.82 -23.69
C GLN A 301 -8.97 11.66 -25.06
N GLY A 302 -9.97 10.78 -25.16
CA GLY A 302 -10.80 10.63 -26.37
C GLY A 302 -11.61 11.89 -26.71
N LYS A 303 -12.15 12.59 -25.70
CA LYS A 303 -12.91 13.85 -25.90
C LYS A 303 -12.02 15.02 -26.36
N HIS A 304 -10.75 15.09 -25.93
CA HIS A 304 -9.83 16.17 -26.31
C HIS A 304 -9.35 16.12 -27.79
N LYS A 305 -9.55 15.00 -28.51
CA LYS A 305 -9.31 14.92 -29.97
C LYS A 305 -10.54 15.28 -30.83
N ALA A 306 -11.70 15.57 -30.22
CA ALA A 306 -12.91 15.96 -30.93
C ALA A 306 -13.19 17.47 -30.75
N ARG A 307 -13.07 18.24 -31.84
CA ARG A 307 -13.56 19.64 -31.93
C ARG A 307 -15.08 19.73 -31.65
N PRO A 308 -15.61 20.92 -31.27
CA PRO A 308 -16.96 21.07 -30.70
C PRO A 308 -18.11 20.67 -31.63
N PRO A 309 -19.31 20.39 -31.08
CA PRO A 309 -20.37 19.66 -31.77
C PRO A 309 -21.16 20.56 -32.74
N ALA A 310 -20.81 20.52 -34.02
CA ALA A 310 -21.75 20.79 -35.09
C ALA A 310 -22.27 19.45 -35.64
N GLN A 311 -23.58 19.24 -35.52
CA GLN A 311 -24.38 18.20 -36.17
C GLN A 311 -24.08 16.74 -35.78
N ARG A 312 -24.91 16.21 -34.87
CA ARG A 312 -25.12 14.76 -34.68
C ARG A 312 -25.71 14.18 -35.97
N GLY A 313 -24.85 13.61 -36.82
CA GLY A 313 -25.21 12.51 -37.72
C GLY A 313 -24.92 11.16 -37.03
N PRO A 314 -25.66 10.08 -37.36
CA PRO A 314 -25.51 8.79 -36.69
C PRO A 314 -24.16 8.17 -37.09
N LYS A 315 -23.21 8.08 -36.14
CA LYS A 315 -21.88 7.54 -36.40
C LYS A 315 -21.86 6.01 -36.32
N SER A 316 -21.22 5.44 -37.34
CA SER A 316 -20.85 4.03 -37.45
C SER A 316 -19.93 3.57 -36.32
N GLN A 317 -20.17 2.35 -35.85
CA GLN A 317 -19.33 1.64 -34.88
C GLN A 317 -18.13 1.01 -35.59
N SER A 318 -16.92 1.21 -35.06
CA SER A 318 -15.77 0.36 -35.37
C SER A 318 -14.75 0.32 -34.23
N ARG A 319 -14.64 -0.90 -33.68
CA ARG A 319 -13.49 -1.61 -33.07
C ARG A 319 -12.79 -1.06 -31.81
N ALA A 320 -12.99 -1.75 -30.68
CA ALA A 320 -11.96 -2.55 -29.98
C ALA A 320 -12.57 -3.34 -28.80
N ASN A 321 -12.13 -4.59 -28.60
CA ASN A 321 -12.54 -5.49 -27.50
C ASN A 321 -12.24 -4.90 -26.11
N SER A 322 -13.23 -4.26 -25.50
CA SER A 322 -13.27 -3.94 -24.06
C SER A 322 -14.54 -4.53 -23.47
N PRO A 323 -14.60 -4.85 -22.16
CA PRO A 323 -15.84 -5.26 -21.51
C PRO A 323 -16.91 -4.22 -21.84
N MET A 324 -18.03 -4.67 -22.38
CA MET A 324 -19.08 -3.78 -22.88
C MET A 324 -19.78 -3.14 -21.66
N ILE A 325 -19.20 -2.07 -21.14
CA ILE A 325 -19.78 -1.26 -20.06
C ILE A 325 -21.09 -0.66 -20.60
N SER A 326 -22.18 -1.11 -20.01
CA SER A 326 -23.55 -0.84 -20.45
C SER A 326 -24.06 0.53 -20.01
N SER A 327 -23.48 1.11 -18.95
CA SER A 327 -23.76 2.47 -18.48
C SER A 327 -22.47 3.25 -18.22
N TRP A 328 -22.38 4.42 -18.83
CA TRP A 328 -21.32 5.40 -18.63
C TRP A 328 -21.79 6.59 -17.79
N ASP A 329 -22.98 6.49 -17.17
CA ASP A 329 -23.63 7.58 -16.43
C ASP A 329 -22.79 8.03 -15.21
N TRP A 330 -21.97 7.11 -14.68
CA TRP A 330 -21.04 7.40 -13.59
C TRP A 330 -19.90 8.36 -13.96
N LEU A 331 -19.59 8.57 -15.26
CA LEU A 331 -18.55 9.52 -15.70
C LEU A 331 -18.90 10.98 -15.40
N ASP A 332 -20.19 11.31 -15.38
CA ASP A 332 -20.67 12.69 -15.25
C ASP A 332 -20.97 13.09 -13.79
N ILE A 333 -20.94 12.12 -12.85
CA ILE A 333 -21.20 12.32 -11.42
C ILE A 333 -19.95 12.15 -10.54
N SER A 334 -18.79 11.99 -11.19
CA SER A 334 -17.52 11.66 -10.55
C SER A 334 -16.34 12.22 -11.32
N SER A 335 -15.23 12.44 -10.63
CA SER A 335 -14.01 13.00 -11.19
C SER A 335 -12.78 12.43 -10.51
N VAL A 336 -11.61 12.87 -10.97
CA VAL A 336 -10.34 12.60 -10.31
C VAL A 336 -10.12 13.62 -9.19
N ASN A 337 -9.17 13.32 -8.31
CA ASN A 337 -9.01 13.99 -7.02
C ASN A 337 -8.28 15.34 -7.03
N ASN A 338 -7.95 15.94 -8.18
CA ASN A 338 -7.30 17.26 -8.20
C ASN A 338 -8.33 18.39 -8.14
N LEU A 339 -7.98 19.50 -7.49
CA LEU A 339 -8.87 20.63 -7.24
C LEU A 339 -9.62 21.11 -8.49
N ALA A 340 -8.94 21.24 -9.63
CA ALA A 340 -9.57 21.71 -10.88
C ALA A 340 -10.68 20.77 -11.39
N ASP A 341 -10.46 19.45 -11.34
CA ASP A 341 -11.46 18.46 -11.75
C ASP A 341 -12.57 18.28 -10.69
N VAL A 342 -12.29 18.56 -9.42
CA VAL A 342 -13.27 18.54 -8.33
C VAL A 342 -14.17 19.79 -8.38
N HIS A 343 -13.58 20.98 -8.51
CA HIS A 343 -14.28 22.25 -8.69
C HIS A 343 -15.19 22.22 -9.92
N GLY A 344 -14.67 21.72 -11.05
CA GLY A 344 -15.46 21.53 -12.26
C GLY A 344 -16.64 20.56 -12.12
N LEU A 345 -16.59 19.61 -11.18
CA LEU A 345 -17.69 18.66 -10.92
C LEU A 345 -18.79 19.26 -10.03
N TYR A 346 -18.42 19.95 -8.95
CA TYR A 346 -19.39 20.42 -7.93
C TYR A 346 -19.91 21.84 -8.19
N VAL A 347 -19.04 22.73 -8.67
CA VAL A 347 -19.35 24.15 -8.85
C VAL A 347 -19.58 24.46 -10.34
N GLY A 348 -18.73 23.89 -11.20
CA GLY A 348 -18.67 24.25 -12.62
C GLY A 348 -17.98 25.60 -12.85
N GLY A 349 -17.82 26.01 -14.12
CA GLY A 349 -17.17 27.27 -14.47
C GLY A 349 -15.88 27.12 -15.29
N PRO A 350 -15.10 28.21 -15.46
CA PRO A 350 -13.83 28.18 -16.19
C PRO A 350 -12.83 27.27 -15.46
N ARG A 351 -11.98 26.58 -16.22
CA ARG A 351 -10.98 25.69 -15.63
C ARG A 351 -9.93 26.50 -14.89
N LEU A 352 -9.60 26.08 -13.66
CA LEU A 352 -8.45 26.59 -12.94
C LEU A 352 -7.18 26.40 -13.78
N GLU A 353 -6.41 27.47 -13.91
CA GLU A 353 -5.17 27.49 -14.69
C GLU A 353 -4.07 26.74 -13.95
N LYS A 354 -3.31 25.90 -14.66
CA LYS A 354 -2.27 25.05 -14.06
C LYS A 354 -0.86 25.60 -14.24
N GLU A 355 -0.70 26.61 -15.09
CA GLU A 355 0.61 27.11 -15.52
C GLU A 355 1.37 27.86 -14.41
N PRO A 356 0.73 28.73 -13.59
CA PRO A 356 1.44 29.44 -12.53
C PRO A 356 2.06 28.50 -11.48
N ARG A 357 1.39 27.38 -11.18
CA ARG A 357 1.89 26.34 -10.28
C ARG A 357 3.21 25.73 -10.71
N GLU A 358 3.50 25.68 -12.01
CA GLU A 358 4.76 25.11 -12.49
C GLU A 358 5.99 25.92 -12.02
N LEU A 359 5.81 27.22 -11.72
CA LEU A 359 6.88 28.06 -11.18
C LEU A 359 7.30 27.63 -9.77
N PHE A 360 6.36 27.22 -8.90
CA PHE A 360 6.70 26.66 -7.59
C PHE A 360 7.40 25.30 -7.69
N VAL A 361 7.08 24.51 -8.72
CA VAL A 361 7.61 23.15 -8.88
C VAL A 361 8.97 23.12 -9.58
N LYS A 362 9.18 23.94 -10.61
CA LYS A 362 10.38 23.92 -11.47
C LYS A 362 11.18 25.23 -11.44
N GLY A 363 10.54 26.34 -11.07
CA GLY A 363 11.18 27.65 -10.97
C GLY A 363 12.03 27.78 -9.71
N ASN A 364 12.81 28.87 -9.65
CA ASN A 364 13.64 29.22 -8.51
C ASN A 364 13.01 30.38 -7.70
N MET A 365 13.63 30.75 -6.58
CA MET A 365 13.08 31.83 -5.74
C MET A 365 12.97 33.17 -6.47
N LYS A 366 13.92 33.50 -7.36
CA LYS A 366 13.92 34.75 -8.13
C LYS A 366 12.72 34.84 -9.06
N ASP A 367 12.37 33.74 -9.73
CA ASP A 367 11.19 33.68 -10.60
C ASP A 367 9.90 33.95 -9.82
N ILE A 368 9.83 33.48 -8.57
CA ILE A 368 8.69 33.75 -7.66
C ILE A 368 8.65 35.21 -7.25
N ARG A 369 9.80 35.85 -6.98
CA ARG A 369 9.86 37.29 -6.66
C ARG A 369 9.37 38.14 -7.83
N GLU A 370 9.76 37.81 -9.05
CA GLU A 370 9.38 38.55 -10.26
C GLU A 370 7.89 38.44 -10.57
N ASN A 371 7.26 37.29 -10.28
CA ASN A 371 5.85 37.02 -10.58
C ASN A 371 4.94 37.03 -9.34
N PHE A 372 5.35 37.70 -8.26
CA PHE A 372 4.70 37.61 -6.95
C PHE A 372 3.20 37.89 -6.95
N GLN A 373 2.76 38.99 -7.58
CA GLN A 373 1.34 39.38 -7.56
C GLN A 373 0.47 38.35 -8.30
N ASP A 374 0.96 37.84 -9.43
CA ASP A 374 0.25 36.82 -10.22
C ASP A 374 0.18 35.49 -9.47
N LEU A 375 1.26 35.10 -8.79
CA LEU A 375 1.31 33.88 -7.98
C LEU A 375 0.41 33.99 -6.73
N MET A 376 0.37 35.15 -6.07
CA MET A 376 -0.55 35.38 -4.94
C MET A 376 -2.01 35.35 -5.39
N GLN A 377 -2.31 35.89 -6.57
CA GLN A 377 -3.64 35.82 -7.16
C GLN A 377 -4.05 34.38 -7.48
N TYR A 378 -3.11 33.58 -7.98
CA TYR A 378 -3.28 32.15 -8.20
C TYR A 378 -3.60 31.42 -6.88
N CYS A 379 -2.80 31.63 -5.82
CA CYS A 379 -3.03 31.01 -4.50
C CYS A 379 -4.41 31.40 -3.94
N ALA A 380 -4.78 32.68 -4.05
CA ALA A 380 -6.08 33.16 -3.61
C ALA A 380 -7.24 32.55 -4.41
N GLN A 381 -7.05 32.29 -5.71
CA GLN A 381 -8.04 31.61 -6.55
C GLN A 381 -8.22 30.15 -6.14
N ASP A 382 -7.14 29.45 -5.77
CA ASP A 382 -7.19 28.06 -5.28
C ASP A 382 -7.88 27.98 -3.90
N VAL A 383 -7.60 28.91 -2.99
CA VAL A 383 -8.32 29.04 -1.71
C VAL A 383 -9.80 29.31 -1.92
N TRP A 384 -10.16 30.21 -2.84
CA TRP A 384 -11.55 30.49 -3.18
C TRP A 384 -12.26 29.27 -3.77
N ALA A 385 -11.63 28.59 -4.73
CA ALA A 385 -12.17 27.37 -5.33
C ALA A 385 -12.36 26.27 -4.28
N THR A 386 -11.43 26.14 -3.34
CA THR A 386 -11.52 25.21 -2.21
C THR A 386 -12.71 25.54 -1.31
N TYR A 387 -12.96 26.81 -1.03
CA TYR A 387 -14.15 27.26 -0.29
C TYR A 387 -15.46 26.88 -1.01
N GLU A 388 -15.58 27.18 -2.31
CA GLU A 388 -16.79 26.85 -3.08
C GLU A 388 -17.05 25.34 -3.14
N VAL A 389 -15.98 24.56 -3.31
CA VAL A 389 -16.05 23.08 -3.25
C VAL A 389 -16.50 22.62 -1.87
N PHE A 390 -15.91 23.17 -0.80
CA PHE A 390 -16.27 22.86 0.58
C PHE A 390 -17.75 23.14 0.86
N GLN A 391 -18.29 24.26 0.37
CA GLN A 391 -19.70 24.63 0.51
C GLN A 391 -20.65 23.57 -0.05
N GLN A 392 -20.30 22.96 -1.19
CA GLN A 392 -21.09 21.90 -1.80
C GLN A 392 -20.86 20.55 -1.13
N GLN A 393 -19.62 20.25 -0.72
CA GLN A 393 -19.24 18.92 -0.25
C GLN A 393 -19.65 18.63 1.19
N LEU A 394 -19.50 19.57 2.13
CA LEU A 394 -19.73 19.26 3.55
C LEU A 394 -21.17 18.76 3.82
N PRO A 395 -22.24 19.40 3.29
CA PRO A 395 -23.60 18.88 3.45
C PRO A 395 -23.78 17.48 2.84
N LEU A 396 -23.22 17.24 1.65
CA LEU A 396 -23.28 15.94 0.98
C LEU A 396 -22.51 14.87 1.76
N PHE A 397 -21.36 15.22 2.33
CA PHE A 397 -20.57 14.33 3.15
C PHE A 397 -21.37 13.87 4.38
N LEU A 398 -22.00 14.81 5.09
CA LEU A 398 -22.81 14.50 6.28
C LEU A 398 -24.08 13.70 5.94
N GLU A 399 -24.67 13.89 4.76
CA GLU A 399 -25.78 13.05 4.30
C GLU A 399 -25.33 11.60 4.04
N ARG A 400 -24.15 11.43 3.45
CA ARG A 400 -23.62 10.11 3.06
C ARG A 400 -22.93 9.38 4.22
N CYS A 401 -22.40 10.12 5.18
CA CYS A 401 -21.79 9.62 6.41
C CYS A 401 -22.59 10.16 7.61
N PRO A 402 -23.80 9.63 7.87
CA PRO A 402 -24.74 10.22 8.80
C PRO A 402 -24.33 10.08 10.28
N HIS A 403 -23.43 9.13 10.59
CA HIS A 403 -22.98 8.92 11.96
C HIS A 403 -21.82 9.86 12.32
N PRO A 404 -21.90 10.59 13.46
CA PRO A 404 -20.89 11.60 13.82
C PRO A 404 -19.49 11.00 14.06
N VAL A 405 -19.40 9.74 14.46
CA VAL A 405 -18.12 9.01 14.65
C VAL A 405 -17.23 9.08 13.41
N THR A 406 -17.80 9.01 12.20
CA THR A 406 -16.98 9.06 10.98
C THR A 406 -16.24 10.39 10.85
N LEU A 407 -16.92 11.50 11.14
CA LEU A 407 -16.28 12.81 11.12
C LEU A 407 -15.25 12.95 12.24
N ALA A 408 -15.62 12.58 13.47
CA ALA A 408 -14.72 12.68 14.63
C ALA A 408 -13.44 11.84 14.44
N GLY A 409 -13.59 10.61 13.93
CA GLY A 409 -12.47 9.72 13.61
C GLY A 409 -11.57 10.29 12.51
N MET A 410 -12.15 10.88 11.45
CA MET A 410 -11.36 11.54 10.40
C MET A 410 -10.58 12.75 10.92
N LEU A 411 -11.19 13.58 11.79
CA LEU A 411 -10.51 14.72 12.41
C LEU A 411 -9.30 14.27 13.23
N GLU A 412 -9.44 13.21 14.02
CA GLU A 412 -8.35 12.68 14.86
C GLU A 412 -7.27 11.99 14.02
N MET A 413 -7.66 11.26 12.97
CA MET A 413 -6.71 10.63 12.05
C MET A 413 -5.85 11.65 11.28
N GLY A 414 -6.41 12.82 10.98
CA GLY A 414 -5.71 13.91 10.27
C GLY A 414 -4.57 14.55 11.06
N VAL A 415 -4.49 14.34 12.38
CA VAL A 415 -3.47 14.95 13.27
C VAL A 415 -2.35 13.99 13.69
N SER A 416 -2.10 12.94 12.90
CA SER A 416 -0.98 11.99 13.08
C SER A 416 0.38 12.67 13.31
N TYR A 417 1.23 12.02 14.09
CA TYR A 417 2.49 12.56 14.61
C TYR A 417 3.51 11.44 14.81
N LEU A 418 4.69 11.55 14.19
CA LEU A 418 5.78 10.57 14.35
C LEU A 418 6.99 11.24 15.02
N PRO A 419 7.31 10.89 16.28
CA PRO A 419 8.50 11.40 16.93
C PRO A 419 9.76 10.78 16.32
N VAL A 420 10.78 11.61 16.11
CA VAL A 420 12.11 11.18 15.64
C VAL A 420 13.21 11.90 16.43
N ASN A 421 14.42 11.37 16.38
CA ASN A 421 15.59 11.98 16.98
C ASN A 421 16.78 11.93 16.00
N GLN A 422 17.99 12.30 16.44
CA GLN A 422 19.21 12.28 15.62
C GLN A 422 19.47 10.96 14.88
N ASN A 423 18.90 9.84 15.35
CA ASN A 423 19.05 8.55 14.72
C ASN A 423 18.42 8.49 13.32
N TRP A 424 17.49 9.39 12.99
CA TRP A 424 16.90 9.48 11.65
C TRP A 424 17.95 9.76 10.57
N GLU A 425 18.78 10.80 10.77
CA GLU A 425 19.84 11.15 9.82
C GLU A 425 20.92 10.08 9.77
N ARG A 426 21.26 9.50 10.93
CA ARG A 426 22.17 8.37 11.02
C ARG A 426 21.68 7.18 10.21
N TYR A 427 20.41 6.81 10.35
CA TYR A 427 19.79 5.73 9.59
C TYR A 427 19.82 6.00 8.09
N LEU A 428 19.47 7.21 7.64
CA LEU A 428 19.55 7.56 6.22
C LEU A 428 20.97 7.41 5.67
N ALA A 429 21.98 7.92 6.40
CA ALA A 429 23.37 7.84 6.00
C ALA A 429 23.88 6.38 5.98
N GLU A 430 23.58 5.60 7.02
CA GLU A 430 24.02 4.19 7.12
C GLU A 430 23.32 3.31 6.07
N ALA A 431 22.01 3.48 5.85
CA ALA A 431 21.27 2.73 4.84
C ALA A 431 21.73 3.08 3.42
N GLN A 432 21.97 4.37 3.13
CA GLN A 432 22.50 4.80 1.84
C GLN A 432 23.94 4.32 1.63
N GLY A 433 24.80 4.42 2.64
CA GLY A 433 26.18 3.91 2.59
C GLY A 433 26.24 2.40 2.36
N THR A 434 25.44 1.63 3.09
CA THR A 434 25.32 0.17 2.91
C THR A 434 24.82 -0.18 1.51
N TYR A 435 23.82 0.55 1.00
CA TYR A 435 23.33 0.38 -0.36
C TYR A 435 24.44 0.61 -1.40
N GLU A 436 25.23 1.68 -1.25
CA GLU A 436 26.33 2.02 -2.16
C GLU A 436 27.49 1.03 -2.09
N GLU A 437 27.82 0.53 -0.89
CA GLU A 437 28.79 -0.54 -0.68
C GLU A 437 28.37 -1.83 -1.38
N LEU A 438 27.14 -2.29 -1.14
CA LEU A 438 26.58 -3.47 -1.78
C LEU A 438 26.50 -3.29 -3.30
N GLN A 439 26.10 -2.11 -3.78
CA GLN A 439 26.09 -1.83 -5.22
C GLN A 439 27.48 -1.89 -5.84
N ARG A 440 28.52 -1.38 -5.15
CA ARG A 440 29.92 -1.49 -5.58
C ARG A 440 30.41 -2.93 -5.56
N GLU A 441 30.10 -3.69 -4.50
CA GLU A 441 30.43 -5.11 -4.38
C GLU A 441 29.81 -5.92 -5.53
N MET A 442 28.50 -5.75 -5.76
CA MET A 442 27.80 -6.41 -6.87
C MET A 442 28.40 -6.02 -8.22
N LYS A 443 28.72 -4.74 -8.43
CA LYS A 443 29.35 -4.28 -9.66
C LYS A 443 30.71 -4.97 -9.86
N LYS A 444 31.51 -5.12 -8.82
CA LYS A 444 32.78 -5.85 -8.86
C LYS A 444 32.58 -7.33 -9.17
N SER A 445 31.66 -8.03 -8.48
CA SER A 445 31.35 -9.44 -8.76
C SER A 445 30.90 -9.65 -10.21
N LEU A 446 30.11 -8.73 -10.76
CA LEU A 446 29.71 -8.76 -12.16
C LEU A 446 30.89 -8.51 -13.13
N MET A 447 31.80 -7.59 -12.79
CA MET A 447 33.03 -7.38 -13.56
C MET A 447 33.90 -8.63 -13.58
N ASP A 448 34.07 -9.28 -12.43
CA ASP A 448 34.86 -10.51 -12.30
C ASP A 448 34.26 -11.62 -13.17
N LEU A 449 32.93 -11.83 -13.13
CA LEU A 449 32.23 -12.76 -14.02
C LEU A 449 32.44 -12.44 -15.51
N ALA A 450 32.42 -11.15 -15.89
CA ALA A 450 32.67 -10.74 -17.27
C ALA A 450 34.13 -10.97 -17.69
N ASN A 451 35.09 -10.74 -16.79
CA ASN A 451 36.51 -11.00 -17.01
C ASN A 451 36.77 -12.50 -17.19
N ASP A 452 36.22 -13.33 -16.32
CA ASP A 452 36.32 -14.79 -16.36
C ASP A 452 35.67 -15.35 -17.63
N ALA A 453 34.50 -14.84 -18.00
CA ALA A 453 33.84 -15.18 -19.26
C ALA A 453 34.75 -14.85 -20.45
N CYS A 454 35.41 -13.68 -20.46
CA CYS A 454 36.31 -13.29 -21.55
C CYS A 454 37.46 -14.29 -21.76
N GLN A 455 37.91 -15.00 -20.72
CA GLN A 455 38.94 -16.04 -20.83
C GLN A 455 38.49 -17.24 -21.68
N LEU A 456 37.18 -17.48 -21.83
CA LEU A 456 36.63 -18.55 -22.67
C LEU A 456 36.89 -18.36 -24.17
N LEU A 457 37.33 -17.16 -24.59
CA LEU A 457 37.83 -16.92 -25.94
C LEU A 457 39.05 -17.82 -26.24
N SER A 458 39.87 -18.11 -25.22
CA SER A 458 41.00 -19.03 -25.37
C SER A 458 40.52 -20.46 -25.61
N GLY A 459 40.94 -21.05 -26.74
CA GLY A 459 40.53 -22.39 -27.15
C GLY A 459 39.05 -22.51 -27.57
N GLU A 460 38.38 -21.40 -27.87
CA GLU A 460 36.96 -21.36 -28.30
C GLU A 460 35.98 -22.06 -27.35
N ARG A 461 36.33 -22.17 -26.06
CA ARG A 461 35.55 -22.89 -25.03
C ARG A 461 34.14 -22.33 -24.83
N TYR A 462 33.92 -21.05 -25.19
CA TYR A 462 32.61 -20.42 -25.16
C TYR A 462 31.56 -21.14 -26.04
N LYS A 463 31.98 -21.91 -27.06
CA LYS A 463 31.07 -22.68 -27.93
C LYS A 463 30.38 -23.83 -27.20
N GLU A 464 30.98 -24.32 -26.12
CA GLU A 464 30.43 -25.38 -25.26
C GLU A 464 29.62 -24.83 -24.08
N ASP A 465 29.66 -23.51 -23.86
CA ASP A 465 28.97 -22.85 -22.74
C ASP A 465 27.47 -22.65 -23.04
N PRO A 466 26.54 -23.15 -22.19
CA PRO A 466 25.10 -23.03 -22.43
C PRO A 466 24.52 -21.61 -22.49
N TRP A 467 25.19 -20.61 -21.91
CA TRP A 467 24.68 -19.24 -21.78
C TRP A 467 25.38 -18.24 -22.71
N LEU A 468 26.66 -18.45 -23.00
CA LEU A 468 27.52 -17.46 -23.66
C LEU A 468 27.82 -17.74 -25.14
N TRP A 469 27.43 -18.91 -25.65
CA TRP A 469 27.72 -19.35 -27.03
C TRP A 469 27.19 -18.42 -28.13
N ASP A 470 26.09 -17.70 -27.87
CA ASP A 470 25.39 -16.83 -28.81
C ASP A 470 25.78 -15.34 -28.69
N LEU A 471 26.82 -15.01 -27.91
CA LEU A 471 27.33 -13.64 -27.80
C LEU A 471 28.28 -13.26 -28.96
N GLU A 472 28.54 -11.95 -29.10
CA GLU A 472 29.46 -11.40 -30.12
C GLU A 472 30.94 -11.61 -29.75
N TRP A 473 31.50 -12.75 -30.13
CA TRP A 473 32.90 -13.13 -29.84
C TRP A 473 33.94 -12.63 -30.86
N ASP A 474 33.53 -11.82 -31.83
CA ASP A 474 34.43 -11.27 -32.85
C ASP A 474 35.45 -10.28 -32.25
N VAL A 475 36.72 -10.48 -32.60
CA VAL A 475 37.83 -9.67 -32.14
C VAL A 475 38.23 -8.69 -33.23
N GLN A 476 38.49 -7.44 -32.86
CA GLN A 476 39.00 -6.45 -33.80
C GLN A 476 40.48 -6.73 -34.12
N GLU A 477 40.78 -6.88 -35.41
CA GLU A 477 42.16 -7.02 -35.90
C GLU A 477 42.95 -5.72 -35.76
N PHE A 478 44.20 -5.84 -35.30
CA PHE A 478 45.16 -4.74 -35.25
C PHE A 478 45.51 -4.28 -36.67
N LYS A 479 45.16 -3.03 -37.01
CA LYS A 479 45.56 -2.42 -38.29
C LYS A 479 46.78 -1.51 -38.09
N GLN A 480 47.96 -2.02 -38.44
CA GLN A 480 49.21 -1.25 -38.47
C GLN A 480 49.16 -0.14 -39.53
N LYS A 481 49.91 0.95 -39.32
CA LYS A 481 50.09 1.98 -40.36
C LYS A 481 50.77 1.37 -41.58
N LYS A 482 50.12 1.39 -42.74
CA LYS A 482 50.81 1.20 -44.03
C LYS A 482 51.70 2.41 -44.30
N ALA A 483 52.95 2.18 -44.66
CA ALA A 483 53.88 3.22 -45.12
C ALA A 483 53.24 4.02 -46.26
N LYS A 484 53.04 5.33 -46.07
CA LYS A 484 52.47 6.20 -47.11
C LYS A 484 53.55 6.50 -48.15
N LYS A 485 53.41 5.96 -49.37
CA LYS A 485 54.06 6.52 -50.56
C LYS A 485 53.52 7.94 -50.78
N GLY A 486 54.41 8.92 -50.70
CA GLY A 486 54.07 10.32 -50.89
C GLY A 486 53.46 10.59 -52.25
N LYS A 487 52.31 11.26 -52.27
CA LYS A 487 51.89 12.08 -53.41
C LYS A 487 51.15 13.33 -52.92
N ARG A 488 51.77 14.45 -53.30
CA ARG A 488 51.44 15.87 -53.24
C ARG A 488 49.93 16.21 -53.29
N ARG A 489 49.46 17.06 -52.36
CA ARG A 489 48.38 18.04 -52.58
C ARG A 489 48.63 19.29 -51.73
N GLU A 490 48.28 20.41 -52.35
CA GLU A 490 48.61 21.83 -52.06
C GLU A 490 47.87 22.47 -50.87
N PRO A 491 48.26 23.69 -50.45
CA PRO A 491 48.00 24.21 -49.10
C PRO A 491 46.64 24.93 -48.99
N ALA A 492 45.99 24.82 -47.82
CA ALA A 492 44.90 25.70 -47.43
C ALA A 492 45.09 26.15 -45.97
N ALA A 493 44.80 27.43 -45.76
CA ALA A 493 45.35 28.29 -44.73
C ALA A 493 44.60 28.28 -43.40
N ALA A 494 45.37 28.65 -42.37
CA ALA A 494 45.06 29.46 -41.19
C ALA A 494 43.84 29.15 -40.31
N SER A 495 44.15 29.10 -39.01
CA SER A 495 43.41 29.55 -37.81
C SER A 495 43.19 28.42 -36.80
N LYS A 496 43.27 28.61 -35.49
CA LYS A 496 43.77 29.69 -34.61
C LYS A 496 43.92 28.99 -33.25
N LEU A 497 44.98 29.28 -32.50
CA LEU A 497 45.05 29.01 -31.07
C LEU A 497 44.02 29.88 -30.34
N PRO A 498 43.42 29.40 -29.24
CA PRO A 498 43.03 30.28 -28.15
C PRO A 498 44.10 30.24 -27.07
N VAL A 499 44.67 31.43 -26.89
CA VAL A 499 45.44 31.92 -25.76
C VAL A 499 44.48 32.20 -24.59
N GLU A 500 45.08 32.28 -23.39
CA GLU A 500 44.76 33.17 -22.26
C GLU A 500 44.32 32.53 -20.93
N GLY A 501 45.14 32.79 -19.89
CA GLY A 501 44.91 32.54 -18.47
C GLY A 501 44.02 33.62 -17.85
N ALA A 502 44.13 34.01 -16.58
CA ALA A 502 44.93 33.64 -15.42
C ALA A 502 44.18 34.18 -14.18
N ASP A 503 44.46 33.68 -12.97
CA ASP A 503 44.90 34.50 -11.82
C ASP A 503 45.11 33.67 -10.52
N ALA A 504 46.39 33.45 -10.21
CA ALA A 504 47.18 33.66 -8.96
C ALA A 504 46.57 33.58 -7.53
N PRO A 505 47.40 33.48 -6.46
CA PRO A 505 48.66 32.72 -6.29
C PRO A 505 48.78 32.01 -4.91
N GLY A 506 49.76 31.10 -4.77
CA GLY A 506 50.20 30.53 -3.49
C GLY A 506 51.60 29.91 -3.56
N ASP A 507 52.53 30.56 -2.88
CA ASP A 507 54.00 30.36 -2.73
C ASP A 507 54.45 28.91 -2.40
N PRO A 508 55.60 28.43 -2.93
CA PRO A 508 56.74 28.24 -2.02
C PRO A 508 58.15 28.44 -2.63
N ARG A 509 58.91 29.33 -1.98
CA ARG A 509 60.30 29.23 -1.48
C ARG A 509 61.37 28.50 -2.32
N ASP A 510 62.39 29.29 -2.65
CA ASP A 510 63.70 28.94 -3.20
C ASP A 510 64.50 27.93 -2.36
N GLN A 511 65.09 26.94 -3.03
CA GLN A 511 66.39 26.37 -2.68
C GLN A 511 67.20 26.17 -3.96
N GLU A 512 68.34 26.86 -4.03
CA GLU A 512 69.34 26.81 -5.08
C GLU A 512 70.24 25.57 -4.98
N ASP A 513 70.62 25.08 -6.17
CA ASP A 513 71.90 24.45 -6.55
C ASP A 513 72.21 23.00 -6.08
N PRO A 514 72.82 22.14 -6.92
CA PRO A 514 74.07 22.41 -7.65
C PRO A 514 73.98 22.26 -9.18
N GLY A 515 74.73 23.11 -9.87
CA GLY A 515 74.90 23.17 -11.32
C GLY A 515 75.38 21.89 -12.02
N PRO A 516 75.39 21.93 -13.36
CA PRO A 516 75.35 20.76 -14.23
C PRO A 516 76.68 19.98 -14.31
N PRO A 517 76.67 18.67 -14.58
CA PRO A 517 77.83 17.95 -15.11
C PRO A 517 78.23 18.54 -16.47
N SER A 518 79.53 18.49 -16.79
CA SER A 518 80.14 19.10 -17.99
C SER A 518 79.54 18.59 -19.31
N GLU A 519 79.53 19.46 -20.33
CA GLU A 519 78.96 19.30 -21.68
C GLU A 519 79.35 17.99 -22.42
N GLU A 520 80.44 17.32 -22.02
CA GLU A 520 80.88 16.07 -22.64
C GLU A 520 80.05 14.84 -22.20
N GLU A 521 79.60 14.79 -20.94
CA GLU A 521 78.68 13.75 -20.46
C GLU A 521 77.25 13.95 -20.99
N GLU A 522 76.88 15.20 -21.25
CA GLU A 522 75.60 15.59 -21.85
C GLU A 522 75.57 15.32 -23.36
N PHE A 523 76.71 15.41 -24.04
CA PHE A 523 76.83 15.00 -25.44
C PHE A 523 76.73 13.48 -25.61
N GLN A 524 77.33 12.67 -24.73
CA GLN A 524 77.22 11.22 -24.80
C GLN A 524 75.86 10.68 -24.34
N ARG A 525 75.24 11.27 -23.29
CA ARG A 525 73.82 11.02 -22.95
C ARG A 525 72.87 11.55 -24.01
N GLY A 526 73.18 12.66 -24.65
CA GLY A 526 72.41 13.26 -25.74
C GLY A 526 72.47 12.44 -27.03
N VAL A 527 73.61 11.83 -27.34
CA VAL A 527 73.77 10.91 -28.46
C VAL A 527 73.08 9.58 -28.16
N THR A 528 73.29 8.95 -26.99
CA THR A 528 72.56 7.72 -26.62
C THR A 528 71.06 7.94 -26.49
N ALA A 529 70.61 9.07 -25.93
CA ALA A 529 69.20 9.44 -25.89
C ALA A 529 68.65 9.75 -27.29
N ARG A 530 69.43 10.37 -28.20
CA ARG A 530 69.04 10.58 -29.61
C ARG A 530 68.98 9.26 -30.38
N THR A 531 69.93 8.34 -30.18
CA THR A 531 69.90 7.01 -30.80
C THR A 531 68.74 6.17 -30.26
N CYS A 532 68.44 6.26 -28.95
CA CYS A 532 67.25 5.66 -28.35
C CYS A 532 65.95 6.32 -28.86
N LEU A 533 65.94 7.65 -29.04
CA LEU A 533 64.81 8.40 -29.65
C LEU A 533 64.65 8.08 -31.13
N GLU A 534 65.71 7.81 -31.87
CA GLU A 534 65.66 7.39 -33.27
C GLU A 534 65.21 5.93 -33.40
N GLN A 535 65.64 5.05 -32.50
CA GLN A 535 65.11 3.68 -32.37
C GLN A 535 63.62 3.70 -31.99
N LEU A 536 63.21 4.52 -31.02
CA LEU A 536 61.82 4.74 -30.65
C LEU A 536 61.01 5.42 -31.77
N ARG A 537 61.60 6.38 -32.51
CA ARG A 537 60.98 6.98 -33.70
C ARG A 537 60.79 5.96 -34.81
N GLY A 538 61.73 5.02 -34.99
CA GLY A 538 61.56 3.86 -35.87
C GLY A 538 60.38 2.96 -35.47
N THR A 539 60.10 2.82 -34.17
CA THR A 539 58.91 2.11 -33.69
C THR A 539 57.59 2.89 -33.83
N THR A 540 57.62 4.16 -34.23
CA THR A 540 56.41 4.97 -34.49
C THR A 540 55.60 4.44 -35.69
N GLU A 541 56.24 3.72 -36.62
CA GLU A 541 55.56 3.03 -37.72
C GLU A 541 54.77 1.79 -37.26
N LEU A 542 55.11 1.26 -36.07
CA LEU A 542 54.41 0.14 -35.44
C LEU A 542 53.19 0.60 -34.62
N LEU A 543 52.96 1.91 -34.45
CA LEU A 543 51.80 2.43 -33.73
C LEU A 543 50.50 2.32 -34.55
N PRO A 544 49.37 1.95 -33.92
CA PRO A 544 48.07 1.85 -34.59
C PRO A 544 47.64 3.16 -35.28
N GLN A 545 46.97 3.05 -36.44
CA GLN A 545 46.52 4.22 -37.23
C GLN A 545 45.46 5.09 -36.50
N ARG A 546 44.71 4.47 -35.59
CA ARG A 546 43.80 5.09 -34.61
C ARG A 546 43.91 4.27 -33.31
N PRO A 547 43.83 4.87 -32.12
CA PRO A 547 43.72 4.12 -30.87
C PRO A 547 42.46 3.24 -30.95
N GLN A 548 42.65 1.93 -31.08
CA GLN A 548 41.56 0.96 -31.10
C GLN A 548 41.13 0.71 -29.66
N HIS A 549 39.82 0.67 -29.41
CA HIS A 549 39.28 0.45 -28.07
C HIS A 549 39.38 -1.04 -27.70
N LEU A 550 40.25 -1.35 -26.73
CA LEU A 550 40.50 -2.70 -26.19
C LEU A 550 40.67 -3.80 -27.26
N PRO A 551 41.69 -3.68 -28.14
CA PRO A 551 41.96 -4.68 -29.17
C PRO A 551 42.29 -6.05 -28.53
N GLY A 552 41.93 -7.15 -29.18
CA GLY A 552 42.06 -8.50 -28.62
C GLY A 552 40.88 -8.99 -27.78
N HIS A 553 39.92 -8.12 -27.44
CA HIS A 553 38.73 -8.48 -26.66
C HIS A 553 37.49 -8.63 -27.56
N PRO A 554 36.52 -9.51 -27.19
CA PRO A 554 35.31 -9.74 -27.97
C PRO A 554 34.39 -8.50 -28.00
N GLY A 555 33.58 -8.37 -29.05
CA GLY A 555 32.67 -7.25 -29.27
C GLY A 555 31.74 -6.95 -28.09
N TRP A 556 31.16 -8.00 -27.49
CA TRP A 556 30.28 -7.84 -26.31
C TRP A 556 31.01 -7.25 -25.10
N TYR A 557 32.27 -7.65 -24.84
CA TYR A 557 33.05 -7.19 -23.68
C TYR A 557 33.51 -5.74 -23.84
N ARG A 558 33.92 -5.36 -25.06
CA ARG A 558 34.28 -3.97 -25.39
C ARG A 558 33.13 -3.00 -25.14
N LYS A 559 31.89 -3.40 -25.48
CA LYS A 559 30.67 -2.61 -25.21
C LYS A 559 30.43 -2.37 -23.70
N LEU A 560 31.01 -3.18 -22.82
CA LEU A 560 30.89 -3.04 -21.37
C LEU A 560 31.96 -2.12 -20.75
N CYS A 561 32.96 -1.69 -21.52
CA CYS A 561 34.03 -0.82 -21.04
C CYS A 561 33.81 0.61 -21.54
N PRO A 562 34.02 1.65 -20.72
CA PRO A 562 34.05 3.04 -21.21
C PRO A 562 35.12 3.20 -22.28
N ARG A 563 34.96 4.18 -23.18
CA ARG A 563 36.00 4.44 -24.19
C ARG A 563 37.25 5.02 -23.53
N LEU A 564 38.43 4.76 -24.12
CA LEU A 564 39.73 5.20 -23.57
C LEU A 564 39.88 6.72 -23.47
N ASP A 565 39.09 7.47 -24.25
CA ASP A 565 39.01 8.93 -24.27
C ASP A 565 37.94 9.52 -23.34
N ASP A 566 37.17 8.67 -22.65
CA ASP A 566 36.12 9.09 -21.71
C ASP A 566 36.72 9.45 -20.34
N PRO A 567 36.39 10.60 -19.73
CA PRO A 567 36.80 10.94 -18.36
C PRO A 567 36.41 9.90 -17.31
N ALA A 568 35.37 9.10 -17.57
CA ALA A 568 34.92 8.01 -16.72
C ALA A 568 35.64 6.67 -16.99
N TRP A 569 36.74 6.65 -17.75
CA TRP A 569 37.48 5.43 -18.07
C TRP A 569 38.09 4.80 -16.81
N THR A 570 37.80 3.51 -16.64
CA THR A 570 38.37 2.66 -15.60
C THR A 570 38.75 1.32 -16.20
N PRO A 571 39.83 0.66 -15.76
CA PRO A 571 40.17 -0.68 -16.22
C PRO A 571 39.03 -1.68 -15.98
N GLY A 572 38.65 -2.44 -17.02
CA GLY A 572 37.62 -3.48 -16.95
C GLY A 572 36.20 -3.05 -17.37
N PRO A 573 35.22 -3.97 -17.34
CA PRO A 573 33.86 -3.78 -17.88
C PRO A 573 32.97 -2.98 -16.90
N SER A 574 33.30 -1.71 -16.68
CA SER A 574 32.67 -0.87 -15.67
C SER A 574 31.29 -0.30 -16.02
N LEU A 575 30.82 -0.48 -17.26
CA LEU A 575 29.45 -0.10 -17.66
C LEU A 575 28.42 -1.20 -17.35
N LEU A 576 28.87 -2.38 -16.87
CA LEU A 576 28.00 -3.52 -16.60
C LEU A 576 26.96 -3.20 -15.51
N SER A 577 25.70 -3.51 -15.79
CA SER A 577 24.58 -3.32 -14.85
C SER A 577 23.54 -4.44 -14.98
N LEU A 578 22.71 -4.62 -13.95
CA LEU A 578 21.62 -5.61 -13.95
C LEU A 578 20.55 -5.37 -15.03
N GLN A 579 20.50 -4.18 -15.63
CA GLN A 579 19.57 -3.86 -16.71
C GLN A 579 20.02 -4.41 -18.07
N MET A 580 21.31 -4.75 -18.20
CA MET A 580 21.86 -5.24 -19.47
C MET A 580 21.45 -6.69 -19.73
N ARG A 581 21.12 -7.01 -20.98
CA ARG A 581 20.71 -8.37 -21.39
C ARG A 581 21.82 -9.42 -21.23
N VAL A 582 23.08 -8.98 -21.21
CA VAL A 582 24.24 -9.88 -21.03
C VAL A 582 24.37 -10.34 -19.58
N THR A 583 23.86 -9.58 -18.61
CA THR A 583 24.07 -9.81 -17.17
C THR A 583 23.47 -11.13 -16.68
N PRO A 584 22.21 -11.50 -17.01
CA PRO A 584 21.68 -12.83 -16.67
C PRO A 584 22.48 -13.99 -17.25
N LYS A 585 23.10 -13.80 -18.43
CA LYS A 585 23.93 -14.82 -19.07
C LYS A 585 25.29 -14.97 -18.38
N LEU A 586 25.93 -13.85 -18.04
CA LEU A 586 27.19 -13.85 -17.27
C LEU A 586 27.04 -14.46 -15.88
N MET A 587 25.87 -14.31 -15.26
CA MET A 587 25.54 -14.95 -13.99
C MET A 587 25.09 -16.42 -14.14
N ALA A 588 25.07 -16.94 -15.37
CA ALA A 588 24.60 -18.29 -15.71
C ALA A 588 23.24 -18.62 -15.10
N LEU A 589 22.27 -17.69 -15.13
CA LEU A 589 20.99 -17.91 -14.44
C LEU A 589 20.25 -19.15 -14.98
N THR A 590 19.65 -19.91 -14.07
CA THR A 590 18.84 -21.11 -14.35
C THR A 590 17.42 -20.95 -13.84
N TRP A 591 16.47 -21.55 -14.56
CA TRP A 591 15.08 -21.73 -14.16
C TRP A 591 14.79 -23.23 -14.03
N ASP A 592 14.53 -23.74 -12.82
CA ASP A 592 14.42 -25.19 -12.53
C ASP A 592 15.57 -26.02 -13.14
N GLY A 593 16.80 -25.50 -13.10
CA GLY A 593 17.98 -26.15 -13.67
C GLY A 593 18.16 -25.99 -15.18
N PHE A 594 17.25 -25.32 -15.88
CA PHE A 594 17.37 -24.99 -17.30
C PHE A 594 18.01 -23.61 -17.52
N PRO A 595 18.91 -23.42 -18.50
CA PRO A 595 19.57 -22.14 -18.72
C PRO A 595 18.60 -21.09 -19.28
N LEU A 596 18.67 -19.86 -18.75
CA LEU A 596 17.91 -18.73 -19.27
C LEU A 596 18.43 -18.26 -20.64
N HIS A 597 17.50 -17.91 -21.53
CA HIS A 597 17.78 -17.38 -22.86
C HIS A 597 16.82 -16.24 -23.20
N TYR A 598 17.29 -15.27 -23.99
CA TYR A 598 16.50 -14.11 -24.40
C TYR A 598 16.14 -14.21 -25.88
N SER A 599 14.84 -14.23 -26.19
CA SER A 599 14.30 -14.12 -27.54
C SER A 599 13.84 -12.70 -27.83
N GLU A 600 14.09 -12.19 -29.04
CA GLU A 600 13.63 -10.85 -29.43
C GLU A 600 12.10 -10.72 -29.48
N GLN A 601 11.40 -11.81 -29.82
CA GLN A 601 9.94 -11.81 -29.95
C GLN A 601 9.24 -12.06 -28.60
N HIS A 602 9.73 -13.02 -27.82
CA HIS A 602 9.06 -13.50 -26.59
C HIS A 602 9.70 -13.01 -25.29
N GLY A 603 10.85 -12.32 -25.36
CA GLY A 603 11.59 -11.87 -24.19
C GLY A 603 12.35 -13.00 -23.49
N TRP A 604 12.48 -12.90 -22.16
CA TRP A 604 13.19 -13.91 -21.36
C TRP A 604 12.42 -15.23 -21.22
N GLY A 605 13.12 -16.32 -21.42
CA GLY A 605 12.67 -17.70 -21.25
C GLY A 605 13.81 -18.62 -20.87
N TYR A 606 13.62 -19.93 -21.01
CA TYR A 606 14.61 -20.96 -20.70
C TYR A 606 14.57 -22.09 -21.74
N LEU A 607 15.71 -22.79 -21.88
CA LEU A 607 15.91 -23.81 -22.91
C LEU A 607 15.77 -25.22 -22.33
N VAL A 608 14.85 -26.00 -22.89
CA VAL A 608 14.55 -27.38 -22.49
C VAL A 608 15.05 -28.33 -23.59
N PRO A 609 15.97 -29.27 -23.32
CA PRO A 609 16.57 -30.12 -24.34
C PRO A 609 15.59 -31.17 -24.91
N GLY A 610 15.91 -31.78 -26.05
CA GLY A 610 15.14 -32.90 -26.60
C GLY A 610 14.26 -32.58 -27.81
N ARG A 611 14.48 -31.43 -28.46
CA ARG A 611 13.88 -31.11 -29.76
C ARG A 611 14.58 -31.91 -30.86
N ARG A 612 13.87 -32.85 -31.50
CA ARG A 612 14.46 -33.79 -32.48
C ARG A 612 14.22 -33.41 -33.94
N ASP A 613 13.19 -32.61 -34.20
CA ASP A 613 12.76 -32.16 -35.53
C ASP A 613 13.79 -31.23 -36.20
N ASN A 614 14.51 -30.43 -35.42
CA ASN A 614 15.47 -29.44 -35.94
C ASN A 614 16.94 -29.90 -35.88
N LEU A 615 17.23 -31.09 -35.35
CA LEU A 615 18.58 -31.67 -35.33
C LEU A 615 18.99 -32.25 -36.71
N ALA A 616 18.03 -32.59 -37.56
CA ALA A 616 18.24 -33.36 -38.79
C ALA A 616 18.49 -32.52 -40.07
N GLN A 617 18.49 -31.19 -39.99
CA GLN A 617 18.66 -30.29 -41.16
C GLN A 617 20.12 -29.86 -41.46
N MET A 618 21.13 -30.61 -41.00
CA MET A 618 22.52 -30.39 -41.44
C MET A 618 22.92 -31.48 -42.45
N PRO A 619 22.93 -31.21 -43.77
CA PRO A 619 23.41 -32.18 -44.74
C PRO A 619 24.93 -32.34 -44.61
N ALA A 620 25.38 -33.58 -44.56
CA ALA A 620 26.79 -33.92 -44.72
C ALA A 620 27.23 -33.59 -46.16
N GLY A 621 27.67 -32.36 -46.44
CA GLY A 621 28.26 -32.04 -47.75
C GLY A 621 28.30 -30.59 -48.23
N SER A 622 27.82 -29.58 -47.51
CA SER A 622 27.92 -28.18 -47.94
C SER A 622 28.92 -27.39 -47.09
N ALA A 623 29.92 -26.78 -47.74
CA ALA A 623 30.87 -25.85 -47.13
C ALA A 623 30.13 -24.73 -46.35
N PRO A 624 30.66 -24.27 -45.20
CA PRO A 624 29.94 -23.37 -44.31
C PRO A 624 29.87 -21.96 -44.91
N THR A 625 28.72 -21.59 -45.45
CA THR A 625 28.36 -20.19 -45.67
C THR A 625 27.71 -19.63 -44.42
N SER A 626 28.36 -18.61 -43.84
CA SER A 626 28.03 -17.83 -42.63
C SER A 626 27.96 -18.59 -41.30
N ALA A 627 29.07 -18.50 -40.56
CA ALA A 627 29.35 -18.91 -39.19
C ALA A 627 28.25 -18.58 -38.14
N GLY A 628 27.31 -19.49 -37.93
CA GLY A 628 26.54 -19.59 -36.69
C GLY A 628 27.03 -20.78 -35.88
N VAL A 629 27.54 -20.55 -34.67
CA VAL A 629 27.91 -21.63 -33.74
C VAL A 629 26.64 -22.39 -33.35
N ALA A 630 26.63 -23.72 -33.48
CA ALA A 630 25.48 -24.55 -33.13
C ALA A 630 25.29 -24.61 -31.60
N CYS A 631 24.04 -24.56 -31.13
CA CYS A 631 23.70 -24.57 -29.70
C CYS A 631 24.20 -25.85 -28.99
N PRO A 632 24.85 -25.75 -27.81
CA PRO A 632 25.39 -26.88 -27.06
C PRO A 632 24.30 -27.65 -26.28
N HIS A 633 23.32 -28.21 -26.99
CA HIS A 633 22.18 -28.91 -26.39
C HIS A 633 22.56 -30.10 -25.49
N THR A 634 23.69 -30.78 -25.76
CA THR A 634 24.23 -31.86 -24.91
C THR A 634 24.75 -31.34 -23.57
N ALA A 635 25.33 -30.14 -23.53
CA ALA A 635 25.75 -29.49 -22.29
C ALA A 635 24.53 -29.08 -21.46
N ILE A 636 23.47 -28.59 -22.11
CA ILE A 636 22.17 -28.27 -21.47
C ILE A 636 21.54 -29.52 -20.85
N GLU A 637 21.56 -30.65 -21.57
CA GLU A 637 21.04 -31.91 -21.06
C GLU A 637 21.85 -32.42 -19.85
N SER A 638 23.18 -32.34 -19.91
CA SER A 638 24.06 -32.68 -18.79
C SER A 638 23.80 -31.82 -17.55
N LEU A 639 23.62 -30.51 -17.74
CA LEU A 639 23.29 -29.56 -16.67
C LEU A 639 21.98 -29.95 -15.97
N TYR A 640 20.93 -30.23 -16.74
CA TYR A 640 19.63 -30.64 -16.19
C TYR A 640 19.71 -31.99 -15.46
N ARG A 641 20.43 -32.97 -16.01
CA ARG A 641 20.66 -34.26 -15.33
C ARG A 641 21.38 -34.09 -13.99
N LYS A 642 22.39 -33.21 -13.94
CA LYS A 642 23.09 -32.88 -12.69
C LYS A 642 22.15 -32.25 -11.67
N HIS A 643 21.32 -31.29 -12.10
CA HIS A 643 20.29 -30.68 -11.26
C HIS A 643 19.31 -31.72 -10.69
N CYS A 644 18.85 -32.67 -11.50
CA CYS A 644 17.97 -33.75 -11.05
C CYS A 644 18.65 -34.67 -10.02
N LEU A 645 19.94 -34.99 -10.20
CA LEU A 645 20.71 -35.80 -9.24
C LEU A 645 20.93 -35.07 -7.91
N GLU A 646 21.15 -33.75 -7.95
CA GLU A 646 21.30 -32.92 -6.75
C GLU A 646 19.97 -32.78 -5.98
N GLN A 647 18.85 -32.55 -6.70
CA GLN A 647 17.50 -32.56 -6.13
C GLN A 647 17.12 -33.92 -5.53
N GLY A 648 17.46 -35.03 -6.20
CA GLY A 648 17.22 -36.38 -5.71
C GLY A 648 18.03 -36.72 -4.45
N LYS A 649 19.25 -36.17 -4.30
CA LYS A 649 20.04 -36.29 -3.06
C LYS A 649 19.47 -35.45 -1.92
N GLN A 650 18.94 -34.25 -2.19
CA GLN A 650 18.26 -33.42 -1.20
C GLN A 650 16.93 -34.02 -0.72
N GLN A 651 16.26 -34.87 -1.51
CA GLN A 651 15.07 -35.60 -1.08
C GLN A 651 15.37 -36.82 -0.21
N LEU A 652 16.61 -37.33 -0.20
CA LEU A 652 17.04 -38.51 0.58
C LEU A 652 17.64 -38.17 1.95
N GLU A 653 17.99 -36.90 2.21
CA GLU A 653 18.24 -36.42 3.58
C GLU A 653 16.96 -35.76 4.11
N PRO A 654 16.29 -36.33 5.13
CA PRO A 654 15.14 -35.66 5.70
C PRO A 654 15.62 -34.33 6.33
N PRO A 655 14.92 -33.20 6.12
CA PRO A 655 15.07 -32.09 7.04
C PRO A 655 14.76 -32.64 8.43
N ARG A 656 15.62 -32.38 9.42
CA ARG A 656 15.32 -32.65 10.84
C ARG A 656 14.11 -31.81 11.26
N ALA A 657 12.94 -32.31 10.94
CA ALA A 657 11.72 -32.11 11.70
C ALA A 657 11.61 -33.35 12.60
N ASP A 658 11.63 -33.14 13.91
CA ASP A 658 11.28 -34.18 14.85
C ASP A 658 9.85 -34.67 14.56
N LEU A 659 9.82 -35.87 13.98
CA LEU A 659 8.81 -36.94 13.93
C LEU A 659 7.39 -36.63 14.45
N ALA A 660 6.39 -36.92 13.61
CA ALA A 660 5.82 -38.28 13.56
C ALA A 660 4.94 -38.48 12.29
N GLU A 661 5.44 -39.31 11.38
CA GLU A 661 4.71 -39.91 10.26
C GLU A 661 3.91 -41.15 10.74
N GLU A 662 2.79 -41.47 10.10
CA GLU A 662 2.70 -42.58 9.12
C GLU A 662 1.25 -43.06 8.86
N PHE A 663 0.89 -43.04 7.57
CA PHE A 663 0.39 -44.17 6.77
C PHE A 663 -1.11 -44.36 6.37
N LEU A 664 -1.19 -44.58 5.05
CA LEU A 664 -2.03 -45.46 4.22
C LEU A 664 -3.40 -45.01 3.69
N LEU A 665 -3.40 -44.97 2.35
CA LEU A 665 -4.53 -45.08 1.44
C LEU A 665 -5.40 -46.31 1.76
N SER A 666 -6.71 -46.09 1.83
CA SER A 666 -7.69 -47.10 1.45
C SER A 666 -8.85 -46.44 0.71
N ASP A 667 -9.21 -47.12 -0.37
CA ASP A 667 -10.21 -46.86 -1.38
C ASP A 667 -11.64 -46.59 -0.84
N SER A 668 -12.34 -45.63 -1.44
CA SER A 668 -13.81 -45.62 -1.60
C SER A 668 -14.24 -44.47 -2.50
N GLY A 669 -14.21 -44.75 -3.81
CA GLY A 669 -14.99 -44.01 -4.78
C GLY A 669 -16.49 -44.19 -4.53
N ALA A 670 -17.20 -43.07 -4.28
CA ALA A 670 -18.62 -42.89 -4.56
C ALA A 670 -19.06 -41.42 -4.35
N MET A 671 -18.40 -40.44 -4.97
CA MET A 671 -18.96 -39.07 -5.12
C MET A 671 -18.34 -38.28 -6.28
N TRP A 672 -17.88 -38.95 -7.34
CA TRP A 672 -17.14 -38.32 -8.45
C TRP A 672 -17.71 -38.65 -9.84
N GLN A 673 -19.02 -38.87 -9.94
CA GLN A 673 -19.73 -38.92 -11.23
C GLN A 673 -20.66 -37.73 -11.48
N THR A 674 -20.75 -36.76 -10.54
CA THR A 674 -21.65 -35.60 -10.68
C THR A 674 -20.93 -34.27 -10.95
N VAL A 675 -19.59 -34.25 -10.94
CA VAL A 675 -18.76 -33.04 -11.19
C VAL A 675 -18.10 -33.06 -12.58
N GLU A 676 -18.01 -34.26 -13.18
CA GLU A 676 -17.88 -34.62 -14.60
C GLU A 676 -18.42 -33.66 -15.69
N GLU A 677 -19.74 -33.51 -15.68
CA GLU A 677 -20.51 -32.91 -16.79
C GLU A 677 -20.80 -31.41 -16.55
N LEU A 678 -20.21 -30.85 -15.48
CA LEU A 678 -20.25 -29.47 -14.99
C LEU A 678 -19.41 -28.45 -15.76
N GLY A 679 -18.21 -28.88 -16.16
CA GLY A 679 -17.07 -27.99 -16.37
C GLY A 679 -16.87 -27.46 -17.79
N CYS A 680 -17.68 -27.89 -18.76
CA CYS A 680 -17.59 -27.38 -20.13
C CYS A 680 -18.78 -26.45 -20.39
N LEU A 681 -18.47 -25.18 -20.72
CA LEU A 681 -19.38 -24.07 -21.07
C LEU A 681 -19.72 -23.09 -19.93
N GLU A 682 -18.69 -22.46 -19.34
CA GLU A 682 -18.84 -21.27 -18.49
C GLU A 682 -18.20 -19.98 -19.04
N VAL A 683 -17.72 -19.96 -20.31
CA VAL A 683 -17.03 -18.75 -20.85
C VAL A 683 -17.72 -18.07 -22.04
N GLU A 684 -18.85 -18.56 -22.57
CA GLU A 684 -19.41 -17.97 -23.81
C GLU A 684 -20.87 -17.48 -23.78
N ALA A 685 -21.54 -17.45 -22.62
CA ALA A 685 -23.00 -17.26 -22.61
C ALA A 685 -23.54 -15.97 -21.95
N GLU A 686 -22.72 -14.94 -21.71
CA GLU A 686 -23.25 -13.59 -21.35
C GLU A 686 -23.09 -12.55 -22.47
N ALA A 687 -22.51 -12.93 -23.60
CA ALA A 687 -22.37 -12.06 -24.78
C ALA A 687 -22.91 -12.75 -26.04
N LYS A 688 -24.25 -12.81 -26.19
CA LYS A 688 -24.95 -12.87 -27.50
C LYS A 688 -26.46 -13.04 -27.31
N MET A 689 -27.20 -11.95 -27.50
CA MET A 689 -28.58 -12.02 -27.96
C MET A 689 -28.86 -10.81 -28.86
N GLU A 690 -28.16 -10.73 -30.02
CA GLU A 690 -28.64 -10.10 -31.26
C GLU A 690 -27.56 -10.17 -32.37
N ASN A 691 -27.71 -11.12 -33.29
CA ASN A 691 -27.89 -10.84 -34.73
C ASN A 691 -27.75 -12.13 -35.55
N SER A 692 -28.90 -12.55 -36.08
CA SER A 692 -28.99 -13.42 -37.24
C SER A 692 -28.72 -12.57 -38.48
N ARG A 693 -27.65 -12.83 -39.24
CA ARG A 693 -27.57 -12.62 -40.71
C ARG A 693 -26.23 -13.12 -41.28
N GLU A 694 -26.39 -14.02 -42.25
CA GLU A 694 -25.58 -14.33 -43.43
C GLU A 694 -24.06 -14.13 -43.43
N ALA A 695 -23.38 -15.23 -43.76
CA ALA A 695 -21.96 -15.30 -44.00
C ALA A 695 -21.52 -14.43 -45.19
N VAL A 696 -20.57 -13.53 -44.95
CA VAL A 696 -19.72 -12.93 -45.99
C VAL A 696 -18.26 -13.24 -45.61
N PRO A 697 -17.44 -13.79 -46.54
CA PRO A 697 -16.06 -14.14 -46.26
C PRO A 697 -15.14 -12.94 -46.44
N GLY A 698 -14.32 -12.62 -45.44
CA GLY A 698 -13.16 -11.75 -45.62
C GLY A 698 -12.80 -10.86 -44.43
N GLN A 699 -11.91 -11.34 -43.56
CA GLN A 699 -10.70 -10.65 -43.04
C GLN A 699 -10.05 -11.47 -41.89
N PRO A 700 -8.72 -11.32 -41.66
CA PRO A 700 -7.86 -12.38 -41.13
C PRO A 700 -7.90 -12.47 -39.60
N LEU A 701 -7.93 -13.71 -39.11
CA LEU A 701 -7.60 -14.06 -37.73
C LEU A 701 -6.11 -13.74 -37.47
N ALA A 702 -5.82 -13.14 -36.31
CA ALA A 702 -4.47 -13.13 -35.76
C ALA A 702 -3.96 -14.58 -35.64
N PRO A 703 -2.70 -14.88 -35.98
CA PRO A 703 -2.24 -16.25 -36.08
C PRO A 703 -2.13 -16.87 -34.68
N THR A 704 -3.18 -17.56 -34.24
CA THR A 704 -2.99 -18.79 -33.48
C THR A 704 -2.19 -19.72 -34.37
N ALA A 705 -1.00 -20.13 -33.92
CA ALA A 705 -0.09 -21.00 -34.65
C ALA A 705 -0.86 -22.07 -35.43
N ALA A 706 -0.77 -21.97 -36.76
CA ALA A 706 -1.26 -22.99 -37.66
C ALA A 706 -0.60 -24.33 -37.28
N GLY A 707 -1.39 -25.40 -37.33
CA GLY A 707 -1.04 -26.72 -36.82
C GLY A 707 0.34 -27.23 -37.27
N GLY A 708 1.25 -27.31 -36.30
CA GLY A 708 2.41 -28.21 -36.35
C GLY A 708 2.11 -29.47 -35.52
N PRO A 709 2.84 -30.58 -35.74
CA PRO A 709 2.52 -31.88 -35.15
C PRO A 709 2.61 -31.81 -33.61
N LYS A 710 1.49 -32.10 -32.93
CA LYS A 710 1.44 -32.30 -31.46
C LYS A 710 2.37 -33.43 -30.96
N ALA A 711 2.98 -34.20 -31.85
CA ALA A 711 3.78 -35.39 -31.56
C ALA A 711 5.23 -35.12 -31.09
N SER A 712 5.73 -33.89 -31.15
CA SER A 712 7.14 -33.56 -30.78
C SER A 712 7.32 -32.80 -29.46
N GLN A 713 6.24 -32.47 -28.74
CA GLN A 713 6.35 -31.73 -27.48
C GLN A 713 7.03 -32.57 -26.38
N PRO A 714 7.86 -31.97 -25.51
CA PRO A 714 8.49 -32.68 -24.42
C PRO A 714 7.43 -33.11 -23.39
N ALA A 715 7.14 -34.41 -23.31
CA ALA A 715 6.15 -34.96 -22.37
C ALA A 715 6.55 -34.81 -20.89
N TYR A 716 7.84 -34.54 -20.61
CA TYR A 716 8.42 -34.50 -19.27
C TYR A 716 8.48 -33.11 -18.65
N HIS A 717 8.07 -32.05 -19.37
CA HIS A 717 8.17 -30.68 -18.89
C HIS A 717 6.94 -29.84 -19.28
N HIS A 718 6.33 -29.19 -18.28
CA HIS A 718 5.16 -28.32 -18.43
C HIS A 718 5.54 -26.87 -18.10
N GLY A 719 5.25 -25.94 -19.03
CA GLY A 719 5.57 -24.52 -18.86
C GLY A 719 4.88 -23.64 -19.91
N ASN A 720 5.17 -22.34 -19.91
CA ASN A 720 4.62 -21.41 -20.90
C ASN A 720 5.32 -21.56 -22.25
N GLY A 721 4.80 -22.47 -23.09
CA GLY A 721 5.40 -22.89 -24.36
C GLY A 721 5.03 -24.34 -24.66
N PRO A 722 5.71 -25.02 -25.60
CA PRO A 722 6.87 -24.56 -26.36
C PRO A 722 6.50 -23.58 -27.50
N TYR A 723 7.34 -22.57 -27.72
CA TYR A 723 7.21 -21.62 -28.83
C TYR A 723 8.04 -22.09 -30.03
N ASN A 724 7.37 -22.64 -31.05
CA ASN A 724 8.04 -23.28 -32.20
C ASN A 724 8.83 -22.32 -33.09
N ASP A 725 8.48 -21.03 -33.07
CA ASP A 725 9.11 -19.96 -33.84
C ASP A 725 10.52 -19.59 -33.32
N VAL A 726 10.87 -20.03 -32.10
CA VAL A 726 12.24 -19.95 -31.57
C VAL A 726 12.96 -21.27 -31.88
N ASP A 727 13.58 -21.35 -33.06
CA ASP A 727 14.17 -22.58 -33.59
C ASP A 727 15.65 -22.79 -33.20
N ILE A 728 15.88 -23.10 -31.92
CA ILE A 728 17.22 -23.41 -31.40
C ILE A 728 17.50 -24.92 -31.57
N PRO A 729 18.57 -25.32 -32.27
CA PRO A 729 18.88 -26.74 -32.52
C PRO A 729 18.92 -27.57 -31.22
N GLY A 730 18.14 -28.65 -31.16
CA GLY A 730 18.12 -29.58 -30.03
C GLY A 730 17.33 -29.13 -28.79
N CYS A 731 16.83 -27.88 -28.75
CA CYS A 731 16.13 -27.33 -27.59
C CYS A 731 14.75 -26.73 -27.92
N TRP A 732 13.84 -26.79 -26.96
CA TRP A 732 12.56 -26.09 -26.92
C TRP A 732 12.69 -24.82 -26.09
N PHE A 733 12.06 -23.73 -26.52
CA PHE A 733 12.00 -22.48 -25.76
C PHE A 733 10.68 -22.35 -24.99
N PHE A 734 10.78 -22.07 -23.70
CA PHE A 734 9.66 -21.76 -22.81
C PHE A 734 9.84 -20.37 -22.23
N LYS A 735 8.79 -19.55 -22.26
CA LYS A 735 8.80 -18.17 -21.78
C LYS A 735 8.66 -18.11 -20.27
N LEU A 736 9.34 -17.16 -19.61
CA LEU A 736 9.14 -16.94 -18.18
C LEU A 736 7.72 -16.44 -17.88
N PRO A 737 7.10 -16.88 -16.77
CA PRO A 737 5.78 -16.41 -16.39
C PRO A 737 5.80 -14.92 -16.00
N HIS A 738 4.79 -14.17 -16.42
CA HIS A 738 4.64 -12.75 -16.11
C HIS A 738 3.40 -12.52 -15.24
N LYS A 739 3.48 -11.63 -14.24
CA LYS A 739 2.39 -11.37 -13.28
C LYS A 739 1.06 -10.96 -13.93
N ASP A 740 1.14 -10.17 -15.01
CA ASP A 740 -0.03 -9.65 -15.73
C ASP A 740 -0.58 -10.63 -16.78
N GLY A 741 0.04 -11.81 -16.91
CA GLY A 741 -0.38 -12.89 -17.80
C GLY A 741 0.69 -13.30 -18.81
N ASN A 742 0.57 -14.52 -19.33
CA ASN A 742 1.57 -15.16 -20.21
C ASN A 742 1.81 -14.43 -21.55
N SER A 743 0.89 -13.56 -21.98
CA SER A 743 1.06 -12.74 -23.17
C SER A 743 2.10 -11.63 -22.99
N CYS A 744 2.34 -11.16 -21.77
CA CYS A 744 3.31 -10.10 -21.48
C CYS A 744 4.74 -10.64 -21.42
N ASN A 745 5.70 -9.90 -21.96
CA ASN A 745 7.12 -10.29 -21.94
C ASN A 745 7.78 -9.89 -20.62
N VAL A 746 8.62 -10.76 -20.08
CA VAL A 746 9.47 -10.44 -18.93
C VAL A 746 10.60 -9.54 -19.40
N GLY A 747 10.69 -8.33 -18.83
CA GLY A 747 11.75 -7.38 -19.16
C GLY A 747 13.09 -7.70 -18.51
N SER A 748 13.09 -8.07 -17.22
CA SER A 748 14.30 -8.43 -16.47
C SER A 748 14.01 -9.55 -15.47
N PRO A 749 14.84 -10.60 -15.39
CA PRO A 749 14.73 -11.66 -14.38
C PRO A 749 15.11 -11.19 -12.97
N PHE A 750 15.67 -9.98 -12.82
CA PHE A 750 16.00 -9.36 -11.52
C PHE A 750 14.87 -8.48 -10.97
N ALA A 751 13.71 -8.47 -11.64
CA ALA A 751 12.56 -7.69 -11.23
C ALA A 751 12.00 -8.18 -9.88
N LYS A 752 11.29 -7.29 -9.17
CA LYS A 752 10.70 -7.57 -7.85
C LYS A 752 9.83 -8.84 -7.83
N ASP A 753 9.14 -9.11 -8.94
CA ASP A 753 8.21 -10.24 -9.07
C ASP A 753 8.91 -11.61 -9.04
N PHE A 754 10.23 -11.66 -9.32
CA PHE A 754 11.03 -12.88 -9.30
C PHE A 754 11.77 -13.11 -7.99
N LEU A 755 11.76 -12.16 -7.04
CA LEU A 755 12.40 -12.35 -5.73
C LEU A 755 11.91 -13.60 -4.98
N PRO A 756 10.60 -13.94 -4.95
CA PRO A 756 10.15 -15.19 -4.33
C PRO A 756 10.66 -16.44 -5.06
N LYS A 757 10.85 -16.35 -6.39
CA LYS A 757 11.40 -17.45 -7.20
C LYS A 757 12.88 -17.66 -6.95
N MET A 758 13.58 -16.64 -6.46
CA MET A 758 14.95 -16.79 -5.97
C MET A 758 14.97 -17.45 -4.58
N GLU A 759 13.95 -17.21 -3.75
CA GLU A 759 13.83 -17.79 -2.40
C GLU A 759 13.41 -19.27 -2.42
N ASP A 760 12.47 -19.65 -3.29
CA ASP A 760 12.04 -21.04 -3.46
C ASP A 760 13.03 -21.90 -4.28
N GLY A 761 14.08 -21.27 -4.81
CA GLY A 761 15.12 -21.91 -5.59
C GLY A 761 14.75 -22.21 -7.04
N SER A 762 13.62 -21.72 -7.55
CA SER A 762 13.25 -21.86 -8.97
C SER A 762 14.20 -21.08 -9.88
N LEU A 763 14.62 -19.87 -9.47
CA LEU A 763 15.55 -19.00 -10.18
C LEU A 763 16.88 -18.93 -9.42
N GLN A 764 17.95 -19.52 -9.97
CA GLN A 764 19.26 -19.57 -9.32
C GLN A 764 20.38 -19.11 -10.25
N ALA A 765 21.50 -18.67 -9.70
CA ALA A 765 22.73 -18.52 -10.47
C ALA A 765 23.37 -19.90 -10.71
N GLY A 766 23.94 -20.09 -11.90
CA GLY A 766 24.51 -21.37 -12.31
C GLY A 766 25.78 -21.74 -11.54
N PRO A 767 26.36 -22.92 -11.78
CA PRO A 767 27.48 -23.49 -11.01
C PRO A 767 28.84 -22.75 -11.15
N GLY A 768 28.87 -21.54 -11.71
CA GLY A 768 30.06 -20.75 -12.05
C GLY A 768 30.70 -19.95 -10.91
N GLY A 769 30.84 -20.53 -9.71
CA GLY A 769 31.52 -19.89 -8.57
C GLY A 769 30.61 -19.01 -7.69
N ALA A 770 31.19 -18.40 -6.64
CA ALA A 770 30.44 -17.68 -5.59
C ALA A 770 29.90 -16.30 -6.05
N SER A 771 30.46 -15.71 -7.11
CA SER A 771 30.15 -14.34 -7.55
C SER A 771 28.71 -14.17 -8.06
N GLY A 772 28.17 -15.17 -8.79
CA GLY A 772 26.79 -15.15 -9.31
C GLY A 772 25.73 -15.19 -8.20
N PRO A 773 25.76 -16.20 -7.31
CA PRO A 773 24.86 -16.27 -6.16
C PRO A 773 24.96 -15.03 -5.25
N ARG A 774 26.18 -14.52 -5.00
CA ARG A 774 26.38 -13.31 -4.20
C ARG A 774 25.76 -12.08 -4.86
N ALA A 775 25.92 -11.89 -6.17
CA ALA A 775 25.28 -10.77 -6.88
C ALA A 775 23.75 -10.85 -6.86
N LEU A 776 23.16 -12.06 -6.90
CA LEU A 776 21.71 -12.26 -6.71
C LEU A 776 21.27 -11.89 -5.30
N GLU A 777 22.00 -12.33 -4.29
CA GLU A 777 21.75 -12.00 -2.88
C GLU A 777 21.81 -10.48 -2.66
N ILE A 778 22.83 -9.82 -3.18
CA ILE A 778 22.95 -8.36 -3.10
C ILE A 778 21.78 -7.66 -3.79
N ASN A 779 21.38 -8.07 -5.00
CA ASN A 779 20.22 -7.49 -5.67
C ASN A 779 18.94 -7.62 -4.83
N LYS A 780 18.77 -8.75 -4.14
CA LYS A 780 17.66 -8.95 -3.18
C LYS A 780 17.73 -7.92 -2.05
N MET A 781 18.91 -7.74 -1.45
CA MET A 781 19.16 -6.81 -0.34
C MET A 781 18.88 -5.35 -0.68
N ILE A 782 19.30 -4.89 -1.87
CA ILE A 782 19.19 -3.48 -2.25
C ILE A 782 17.85 -3.13 -2.94
N SER A 783 17.08 -4.13 -3.38
CA SER A 783 15.85 -3.91 -4.17
C SER A 783 14.78 -3.10 -3.44
N PHE A 784 14.68 -3.22 -2.11
CA PHE A 784 13.76 -2.41 -1.32
C PHE A 784 14.21 -0.95 -1.28
N TRP A 785 15.45 -0.68 -0.85
CA TRP A 785 16.01 0.67 -0.73
C TRP A 785 16.00 1.42 -2.06
N ARG A 786 16.36 0.77 -3.17
CA ARG A 786 16.31 1.35 -4.52
C ARG A 786 14.95 1.98 -4.84
N ASN A 787 13.86 1.33 -4.41
CA ASN A 787 12.49 1.77 -4.67
C ASN A 787 11.92 2.71 -3.60
N ALA A 788 12.45 2.66 -2.37
CA ALA A 788 11.90 3.38 -1.22
C ALA A 788 12.70 4.65 -0.85
N HIS A 789 14.02 4.68 -1.06
CA HIS A 789 14.91 5.72 -0.52
C HIS A 789 14.47 7.14 -0.86
N LYS A 790 13.99 7.42 -2.08
CA LYS A 790 13.52 8.77 -2.45
C LYS A 790 12.35 9.23 -1.58
N ARG A 791 11.38 8.34 -1.33
CA ARG A 791 10.20 8.66 -0.52
C ARG A 791 10.52 8.80 0.96
N ILE A 792 11.50 8.03 1.45
CA ILE A 792 11.98 8.08 2.84
C ILE A 792 12.84 9.34 3.06
N SER A 793 13.78 9.62 2.15
CA SER A 793 14.70 10.76 2.26
C SER A 793 14.00 12.10 2.04
N SER A 794 12.87 12.12 1.32
CA SER A 794 12.05 13.31 1.11
C SER A 794 11.09 13.62 2.27
N GLN A 795 11.10 12.84 3.35
CA GLN A 795 10.26 13.13 4.51
C GLN A 795 10.73 14.42 5.18
N MET A 796 9.78 15.31 5.49
CA MET A 796 10.10 16.57 6.17
C MET A 796 10.25 16.34 7.67
N VAL A 797 11.46 16.57 8.17
CA VAL A 797 11.79 16.49 9.60
C VAL A 797 11.97 17.89 10.14
N VAL A 798 11.31 18.20 11.25
CA VAL A 798 11.47 19.48 11.95
C VAL A 798 12.06 19.22 13.31
N TRP A 799 13.19 19.87 13.60
CA TRP A 799 13.93 19.73 14.85
C TRP A 799 13.45 20.74 15.89
N LEU A 800 13.05 20.25 17.05
CA LEU A 800 12.52 21.09 18.13
C LEU A 800 13.66 21.65 18.98
N PRO A 801 13.74 22.98 19.17
CA PRO A 801 14.69 23.55 20.12
C PRO A 801 14.31 23.18 21.56
N ARG A 802 15.26 23.26 22.48
CA ARG A 802 15.05 22.98 23.92
C ARG A 802 13.86 23.74 24.52
N SER A 803 13.59 24.96 24.05
CA SER A 803 12.46 25.79 24.49
C SER A 803 11.09 25.25 24.07
N ALA A 804 11.02 24.47 22.99
CA ALA A 804 9.78 23.86 22.48
C ALA A 804 9.52 22.47 23.04
N LEU A 805 10.52 21.85 23.69
CA LEU A 805 10.36 20.53 24.31
C LEU A 805 9.66 20.64 25.69
N PRO A 806 8.75 19.72 26.02
CA PRO A 806 8.12 19.67 27.33
C PRO A 806 9.15 19.51 28.46
N ARG A 807 8.83 20.06 29.64
CA ARG A 807 9.66 19.89 30.85
C ARG A 807 9.83 18.42 31.25
N ALA A 808 8.84 17.58 30.95
CA ALA A 808 8.90 16.14 31.18
C ALA A 808 10.05 15.49 30.39
N VAL A 809 10.32 15.97 29.17
CA VAL A 809 11.43 15.48 28.33
C VAL A 809 12.76 16.05 28.83
N THR A 810 12.86 17.38 28.94
CA THR A 810 14.14 18.07 29.23
C THR A 810 14.69 17.82 30.63
N ARG A 811 13.88 17.31 31.56
CA ARG A 811 14.29 16.92 32.92
C ARG A 811 14.47 15.41 33.09
N HIS A 812 14.19 14.62 32.05
CA HIS A 812 14.31 13.18 32.12
C HIS A 812 15.79 12.76 32.20
N ALA A 813 16.10 11.69 32.94
CA ALA A 813 17.48 11.24 33.14
C ALA A 813 18.19 10.85 31.82
N ASN A 814 17.43 10.34 30.85
CA ASN A 814 17.93 9.92 29.54
C ASN A 814 17.91 11.04 28.48
N TYR A 815 17.66 12.30 28.87
CA TYR A 815 17.72 13.43 27.94
C TYR A 815 19.16 13.80 27.63
N ASP A 816 19.54 13.63 26.37
CA ASP A 816 20.80 14.11 25.81
C ASP A 816 20.68 15.59 25.38
N GLU A 817 21.48 16.49 25.96
CA GLU A 817 21.49 17.92 25.61
C GLU A 817 22.13 18.21 24.25
N GLU A 818 23.10 17.39 23.84
CA GLU A 818 23.72 17.47 22.50
C GLU A 818 22.84 16.82 21.44
N GLY A 819 21.89 16.01 21.89
CA GLY A 819 20.98 15.28 21.04
C GLY A 819 19.92 16.16 20.37
N ARG A 820 19.45 15.70 19.21
CA ARG A 820 18.37 16.35 18.45
C ARG A 820 17.08 15.57 18.58
N TYR A 821 16.00 16.27 18.89
CA TYR A 821 14.65 15.73 18.97
C TYR A 821 13.77 16.48 17.99
N GLY A 822 12.94 15.76 17.25
CA GLY A 822 12.11 16.32 16.21
C GLY A 822 10.89 15.47 15.94
N ALA A 823 10.18 15.83 14.89
CA ALA A 823 9.04 15.04 14.44
C ALA A 823 8.87 15.12 12.93
N ILE A 824 8.22 14.08 12.42
CA ILE A 824 7.70 13.99 11.07
C ILE A 824 6.17 14.02 11.18
N LEU A 825 5.52 14.82 10.35
CA LEU A 825 4.07 14.81 10.19
C LEU A 825 3.71 14.07 8.91
N PRO A 826 3.19 12.83 9.00
CA PRO A 826 2.76 12.10 7.82
C PRO A 826 1.65 12.84 7.07
N GLN A 827 1.77 12.93 5.75
CA GLN A 827 0.77 13.56 4.87
C GLN A 827 -0.38 12.58 4.61
N VAL A 828 -1.14 12.27 5.67
CA VAL A 828 -2.23 11.30 5.63
C VAL A 828 -3.48 11.92 5.01
N VAL A 829 -3.87 11.40 3.85
CA VAL A 829 -5.18 11.67 3.26
C VAL A 829 -6.20 10.79 3.98
N THR A 830 -6.99 11.39 4.87
CA THR A 830 -7.90 10.69 5.79
C THR A 830 -8.89 9.75 5.10
N ALA A 831 -9.36 10.11 3.90
CA ALA A 831 -10.14 9.22 3.03
C ALA A 831 -9.57 9.25 1.61
N GLY A 832 -8.45 8.55 1.37
CA GLY A 832 -7.77 8.55 0.08
C GLY A 832 -8.28 7.52 -0.93
N THR A 833 -9.05 6.54 -0.49
CA THR A 833 -9.65 5.50 -1.34
C THR A 833 -11.19 5.55 -1.30
N ILE A 834 -11.85 4.91 -2.27
CA ILE A 834 -13.31 4.73 -2.27
C ILE A 834 -13.83 3.98 -1.03
N THR A 835 -12.97 3.20 -0.37
CA THR A 835 -13.30 2.48 0.87
C THR A 835 -13.17 3.35 2.11
N ARG A 836 -12.79 4.63 1.94
CA ARG A 836 -12.46 5.62 2.98
C ARG A 836 -11.20 5.29 3.77
N ARG A 837 -10.34 4.39 3.28
CA ARG A 837 -9.05 4.14 3.93
C ARG A 837 -8.13 5.34 3.77
N ALA A 838 -7.36 5.58 4.82
CA ALA A 838 -6.27 6.52 4.78
C ALA A 838 -5.21 6.12 3.75
N VAL A 839 -4.61 7.11 3.10
CA VAL A 839 -3.51 6.90 2.14
C VAL A 839 -2.36 7.81 2.49
N GLU A 840 -1.18 7.21 2.60
CA GLU A 840 0.11 7.90 2.68
C GLU A 840 1.18 6.97 2.06
N PRO A 841 2.06 7.44 1.16
CA PRO A 841 2.92 6.56 0.36
C PRO A 841 4.14 5.93 1.05
N THR A 842 4.52 6.37 2.25
CA THR A 842 5.76 5.97 2.93
C THR A 842 5.48 5.14 4.18
N TRP A 843 4.79 5.72 5.16
CA TRP A 843 4.48 5.19 6.48
C TRP A 843 3.35 4.17 6.46
N LEU A 844 2.26 4.41 5.70
CA LEU A 844 1.17 3.42 5.58
C LEU A 844 1.52 2.23 4.67
N THR A 845 2.69 2.28 4.03
CA THR A 845 3.25 1.16 3.26
C THR A 845 4.58 0.66 3.81
N ALA A 846 4.96 1.14 5.02
CA ALA A 846 6.23 0.83 5.64
C ALA A 846 6.35 -0.68 5.89
N SER A 847 7.42 -1.28 5.38
CA SER A 847 7.71 -2.69 5.62
C SER A 847 8.24 -2.90 7.04
N ASN A 848 7.99 -4.09 7.59
CA ASN A 848 8.69 -4.54 8.78
C ASN A 848 10.17 -4.84 8.46
N ALA A 849 11.02 -4.76 9.48
CA ALA A 849 12.44 -5.07 9.37
C ALA A 849 12.66 -6.51 8.85
N ARG A 850 13.53 -6.66 7.86
CA ARG A 850 13.94 -7.96 7.34
C ARG A 850 15.47 -8.04 7.23
N PRO A 851 16.08 -9.17 7.64
CA PRO A 851 17.52 -9.32 7.65
C PRO A 851 18.16 -9.26 6.26
N ASP A 852 17.37 -9.47 5.22
CA ASP A 852 17.78 -9.53 3.82
C ASP A 852 17.40 -8.26 3.03
N ARG A 853 17.10 -7.13 3.70
CA ARG A 853 16.69 -5.88 3.03
C ARG A 853 17.26 -4.64 3.70
N VAL A 854 18.08 -3.90 2.95
CA VAL A 854 18.67 -2.62 3.38
C VAL A 854 17.57 -1.61 3.69
N GLY A 855 17.66 -0.95 4.84
CA GLY A 855 16.76 0.12 5.28
C GLY A 855 15.33 -0.33 5.60
N SER A 856 15.07 -1.64 5.72
CA SER A 856 13.73 -2.14 6.04
C SER A 856 13.31 -1.90 7.50
N GLU A 857 14.23 -1.48 8.35
CA GLU A 857 14.05 -1.08 9.76
C GLU A 857 13.40 0.31 9.95
N LEU A 858 12.89 0.92 8.88
CA LEU A 858 12.31 2.27 8.86
C LEU A 858 11.36 2.55 10.03
N LYS A 859 10.44 1.62 10.35
CA LYS A 859 9.47 1.80 11.44
C LYS A 859 10.19 2.10 12.78
N ALA A 860 11.28 1.39 13.08
CA ALA A 860 12.02 1.52 14.34
C ALA A 860 12.76 2.85 14.51
N MET A 861 12.82 3.67 13.45
CA MET A 861 13.36 5.03 13.52
C MET A 861 12.34 6.05 14.06
N VAL A 862 11.06 5.67 14.13
CA VAL A 862 10.09 6.38 14.95
C VAL A 862 10.36 6.00 16.41
N GLN A 863 10.90 6.94 17.17
CA GLN A 863 11.39 6.73 18.52
C GLN A 863 10.77 7.77 19.45
N ALA A 864 10.22 7.30 20.57
CA ALA A 864 9.63 8.18 21.56
C ALA A 864 10.72 9.06 22.21
N PRO A 865 10.44 10.35 22.47
CA PRO A 865 11.34 11.19 23.23
C PRO A 865 11.42 10.71 24.70
N PRO A 866 12.51 11.02 25.42
CA PRO A 866 12.67 10.69 26.84
C PRO A 866 11.43 11.10 27.67
N GLY A 867 10.97 10.20 28.56
CA GLY A 867 9.75 10.39 29.37
C GLY A 867 8.44 10.04 28.65
N TYR A 868 8.50 9.59 27.40
CA TYR A 868 7.36 9.08 26.63
C TYR A 868 7.66 7.67 26.10
N VAL A 869 6.58 6.93 25.80
CA VAL A 869 6.60 5.60 25.19
C VAL A 869 5.51 5.50 24.12
N LEU A 870 5.67 4.57 23.20
CA LEU A 870 4.66 4.21 22.20
C LEU A 870 3.81 3.06 22.75
N VAL A 871 2.50 3.27 22.85
CA VAL A 871 1.51 2.27 23.25
C VAL A 871 0.64 1.94 22.05
N GLY A 872 0.44 0.67 21.75
CA GLY A 872 -0.51 0.28 20.71
C GLY A 872 -0.66 -1.20 20.53
N ALA A 873 -1.52 -1.61 19.61
CA ALA A 873 -1.80 -3.02 19.36
C ALA A 873 -2.17 -3.25 17.89
N ASP A 874 -2.02 -4.49 17.44
CA ASP A 874 -2.53 -5.00 16.16
C ASP A 874 -3.91 -5.65 16.39
N VAL A 875 -4.91 -5.27 15.59
CA VAL A 875 -6.25 -5.87 15.70
C VAL A 875 -6.25 -7.21 14.98
N ASP A 876 -6.10 -8.30 15.73
CA ASP A 876 -6.09 -9.67 15.20
C ASP A 876 -7.29 -9.95 14.27
N SER A 877 -6.98 -10.23 13.00
CA SER A 877 -7.95 -10.66 11.98
C SER A 877 -9.19 -9.75 11.86
N GLN A 878 -9.02 -8.43 12.00
CA GLN A 878 -10.12 -7.44 11.99
C GLN A 878 -11.14 -7.67 10.88
N GLU A 879 -10.69 -7.66 9.62
CA GLU A 879 -11.57 -7.80 8.45
C GLU A 879 -12.25 -9.18 8.39
N LEU A 880 -11.54 -10.21 8.85
CA LEU A 880 -12.04 -11.59 8.87
C LEU A 880 -13.18 -11.72 9.88
N TRP A 881 -12.99 -11.16 11.08
CA TRP A 881 -14.01 -11.13 12.12
C TRP A 881 -15.24 -10.33 11.69
N ILE A 882 -15.06 -9.15 11.06
CA ILE A 882 -16.18 -8.35 10.52
C ILE A 882 -16.97 -9.16 9.49
N ALA A 883 -16.28 -9.84 8.56
CA ALA A 883 -16.94 -10.68 7.57
C ALA A 883 -17.67 -11.87 8.23
N ALA A 884 -17.07 -12.48 9.26
CA ALA A 884 -17.63 -13.61 9.97
C ALA A 884 -18.91 -13.24 10.74
N VAL A 885 -18.88 -12.15 11.51
CA VAL A 885 -20.04 -11.68 12.29
C VAL A 885 -21.20 -11.25 11.40
N LEU A 886 -20.93 -10.73 10.19
CA LEU A 886 -21.97 -10.45 9.19
C LEU A 886 -22.68 -11.71 8.70
N GLY A 887 -21.92 -12.80 8.48
CA GLY A 887 -22.49 -14.10 8.15
C GLY A 887 -23.30 -14.69 9.29
N ASP A 888 -22.77 -14.65 10.52
CA ASP A 888 -23.44 -15.17 11.71
C ASP A 888 -24.76 -14.44 12.02
N ALA A 889 -24.75 -13.11 11.91
CA ALA A 889 -25.95 -12.29 12.09
C ALA A 889 -27.02 -12.58 11.02
N HIS A 890 -26.61 -12.86 9.78
CA HIS A 890 -27.53 -13.21 8.69
C HIS A 890 -28.14 -14.61 8.85
N PHE A 891 -27.36 -15.59 9.29
CA PHE A 891 -27.76 -17.00 9.29
C PHE A 891 -28.71 -17.35 10.44
N ALA A 892 -28.28 -17.13 11.68
CA ALA A 892 -29.02 -17.57 12.86
C ALA A 892 -29.02 -16.55 14.01
N GLY A 893 -28.37 -15.38 13.84
CA GLY A 893 -28.36 -14.33 14.86
C GLY A 893 -27.59 -14.71 16.12
N MET A 894 -26.56 -15.55 15.99
CA MET A 894 -25.72 -15.97 17.13
C MET A 894 -24.27 -16.13 16.71
N HIS A 895 -23.33 -15.73 17.57
CA HIS A 895 -21.90 -15.85 17.28
C HIS A 895 -21.49 -17.31 17.03
N GLY A 896 -20.73 -17.53 15.96
CA GLY A 896 -20.18 -18.81 15.56
C GLY A 896 -21.19 -19.85 15.06
N CYS A 897 -22.39 -19.43 14.66
CA CYS A 897 -23.36 -20.34 14.03
C CYS A 897 -22.95 -20.81 12.63
N THR A 898 -22.17 -20.01 11.90
CA THR A 898 -21.63 -20.41 10.61
C THR A 898 -20.28 -21.10 10.78
N ALA A 899 -19.92 -21.97 9.83
CA ALA A 899 -18.60 -22.60 9.83
C ALA A 899 -17.47 -21.56 9.80
N PHE A 900 -17.65 -20.47 9.08
CA PHE A 900 -16.70 -19.37 9.02
C PHE A 900 -16.59 -18.60 10.35
N GLY A 901 -17.72 -18.30 11.00
CA GLY A 901 -17.77 -17.72 12.35
C GLY A 901 -17.04 -18.59 13.37
N TRP A 902 -17.34 -19.89 13.37
CA TRP A 902 -16.69 -20.84 14.28
C TRP A 902 -15.18 -20.95 14.04
N MET A 903 -14.73 -21.06 12.78
CA MET A 903 -13.30 -21.10 12.45
C MET A 903 -12.56 -19.83 12.87
N THR A 904 -13.23 -18.68 12.89
CA THR A 904 -12.65 -17.40 13.28
C THR A 904 -12.55 -17.25 14.80
N LEU A 905 -13.54 -17.77 15.55
CA LEU A 905 -13.62 -17.64 17.00
C LEU A 905 -12.91 -18.74 17.79
N GLN A 906 -12.96 -19.99 17.30
CA GLN A 906 -12.42 -21.19 17.96
C GLN A 906 -11.36 -21.94 17.14
N GLY A 907 -11.20 -21.63 15.85
CA GLY A 907 -10.24 -22.31 14.99
C GLY A 907 -8.79 -22.13 15.46
N ARG A 908 -8.01 -23.20 15.42
CA ARG A 908 -6.59 -23.20 15.84
C ARG A 908 -5.67 -23.63 14.71
N LYS A 909 -4.57 -22.88 14.54
CA LYS A 909 -3.48 -23.22 13.60
C LYS A 909 -2.87 -24.58 13.90
N SER A 910 -2.59 -24.89 15.17
CA SER A 910 -1.99 -26.17 15.59
C SER A 910 -2.84 -27.39 15.25
N ARG A 911 -4.17 -27.22 15.16
CA ARG A 911 -5.12 -28.28 14.85
C ARG A 911 -5.56 -28.27 13.38
N GLY A 912 -5.06 -27.34 12.57
CA GLY A 912 -5.48 -27.15 11.19
C GLY A 912 -6.97 -26.77 11.02
N THR A 913 -7.63 -26.31 12.09
CA THR A 913 -9.07 -25.97 12.09
C THR A 913 -9.34 -24.51 11.76
N ASP A 914 -8.30 -23.67 11.68
CA ASP A 914 -8.45 -22.30 11.18
C ASP A 914 -8.67 -22.27 9.67
N LEU A 915 -9.33 -21.20 9.21
CA LEU A 915 -9.68 -21.01 7.80
C LEU A 915 -8.51 -21.21 6.84
N HIS A 916 -7.35 -20.63 7.16
CA HIS A 916 -6.20 -20.66 6.25
C HIS A 916 -5.61 -22.06 6.13
N SER A 917 -5.51 -22.80 7.24
CA SER A 917 -5.03 -24.18 7.21
C SER A 917 -6.01 -25.11 6.49
N LYS A 918 -7.32 -24.89 6.65
CA LYS A 918 -8.35 -25.68 5.93
C LYS A 918 -8.29 -25.45 4.43
N THR A 919 -8.20 -24.19 3.98
CA THR A 919 -8.02 -23.86 2.55
C THR A 919 -6.70 -24.43 2.01
N ALA A 920 -5.61 -24.30 2.76
CA ALA A 920 -4.30 -24.84 2.41
C ALA A 920 -4.35 -26.36 2.19
N ALA A 921 -5.00 -27.09 3.11
CA ALA A 921 -5.18 -28.55 3.01
C ALA A 921 -6.05 -28.96 1.81
N THR A 922 -7.12 -28.21 1.52
CA THR A 922 -8.02 -28.51 0.38
C THR A 922 -7.32 -28.36 -0.98
N VAL A 923 -6.44 -27.36 -1.12
CA VAL A 923 -5.79 -27.04 -2.41
C VAL A 923 -4.38 -27.65 -2.54
N GLY A 924 -3.78 -28.05 -1.42
CA GLY A 924 -2.41 -28.54 -1.35
C GLY A 924 -1.37 -27.42 -1.53
N ILE A 925 -1.53 -26.31 -0.79
CA ILE A 925 -0.63 -25.16 -0.80
C ILE A 925 -0.19 -24.79 0.62
N SER A 926 0.81 -23.92 0.76
CA SER A 926 1.21 -23.40 2.07
C SER A 926 0.11 -22.52 2.69
N ARG A 927 0.08 -22.44 4.02
CA ARG A 927 -0.85 -21.59 4.76
C ARG A 927 -0.73 -20.11 4.39
N GLU A 928 0.48 -19.61 4.14
CA GLU A 928 0.70 -18.21 3.75
C GLU A 928 0.15 -17.92 2.34
N HIS A 929 0.29 -18.86 1.39
CA HIS A 929 -0.36 -18.74 0.09
C HIS A 929 -1.89 -18.79 0.20
N ALA A 930 -2.41 -19.69 1.05
CA ALA A 930 -3.84 -19.77 1.32
C ALA A 930 -4.39 -18.49 1.99
N LYS A 931 -3.60 -17.82 2.83
CA LYS A 931 -3.93 -16.51 3.39
C LYS A 931 -4.16 -15.48 2.29
N ILE A 932 -3.23 -15.34 1.35
CA ILE A 932 -3.36 -14.40 0.22
C ILE A 932 -4.64 -14.68 -0.59
N ILE A 933 -4.89 -15.96 -0.88
CA ILE A 933 -6.08 -16.37 -1.64
C ILE A 933 -7.37 -16.08 -0.86
N ASN A 934 -7.46 -16.41 0.42
CA ASN A 934 -8.66 -16.20 1.23
C ASN A 934 -9.02 -14.71 1.32
N TYR A 935 -8.04 -13.83 1.56
CA TYR A 935 -8.30 -12.38 1.56
C TYR A 935 -8.76 -11.89 0.18
N GLY A 936 -8.11 -12.33 -0.90
CA GLY A 936 -8.55 -12.00 -2.26
C GLY A 936 -10.00 -12.44 -2.53
N ARG A 937 -10.38 -13.63 -2.07
CA ARG A 937 -11.74 -14.20 -2.21
C ARG A 937 -12.78 -13.40 -1.43
N ILE A 938 -12.51 -13.04 -0.18
CA ILE A 938 -13.40 -12.22 0.66
C ILE A 938 -13.66 -10.85 0.01
N TYR A 939 -12.65 -10.30 -0.67
CA TYR A 939 -12.77 -9.07 -1.47
C TYR A 939 -13.49 -9.26 -2.81
N GLY A 940 -14.14 -10.41 -3.03
CA GLY A 940 -14.95 -10.68 -4.21
C GLY A 940 -14.14 -11.11 -5.44
N ALA A 941 -12.87 -11.50 -5.31
CA ALA A 941 -12.16 -12.10 -6.43
C ALA A 941 -12.84 -13.41 -6.87
N GLY A 942 -12.88 -13.64 -8.18
CA GLY A 942 -13.50 -14.82 -8.78
C GLY A 942 -12.52 -15.96 -9.04
N GLN A 943 -13.02 -17.07 -9.58
CA GLN A 943 -12.23 -18.24 -9.95
C GLN A 943 -10.99 -17.93 -10.81
N PRO A 944 -11.07 -17.09 -11.87
CA PRO A 944 -9.91 -16.80 -12.71
C PRO A 944 -8.74 -16.14 -11.97
N PHE A 945 -9.03 -15.44 -10.87
CA PHE A 945 -7.99 -14.85 -10.03
C PHE A 945 -7.23 -15.92 -9.24
N ALA A 946 -7.95 -16.89 -8.65
CA ALA A 946 -7.31 -17.98 -7.93
C ALA A 946 -6.49 -18.88 -8.86
N GLU A 947 -7.00 -19.17 -10.06
CA GLU A 947 -6.24 -19.91 -11.10
C GLU A 947 -4.89 -19.25 -11.38
N ARG A 948 -4.90 -17.94 -11.64
CA ARG A 948 -3.67 -17.17 -11.91
C ARG A 948 -2.73 -17.19 -10.71
N LEU A 949 -3.23 -16.99 -9.50
CA LEU A 949 -2.40 -17.03 -8.28
C LEU A 949 -1.80 -18.41 -8.04
N LEU A 950 -2.58 -19.48 -8.20
CA LEU A 950 -2.09 -20.85 -8.05
C LEU A 950 -0.96 -21.14 -9.04
N MET A 951 -1.12 -20.72 -10.29
CA MET A 951 -0.07 -20.83 -11.31
C MET A 951 1.16 -19.95 -11.02
N GLN A 952 0.99 -18.80 -10.35
CA GLN A 952 2.10 -17.95 -9.93
C GLN A 952 2.88 -18.58 -8.76
N PHE A 953 2.16 -19.10 -7.76
CA PHE A 953 2.77 -19.79 -6.62
C PHE A 953 3.47 -21.06 -7.08
N ASN A 954 2.85 -21.84 -7.95
CA ASN A 954 3.41 -23.04 -8.52
C ASN A 954 3.28 -23.03 -10.05
N HIS A 955 4.37 -22.67 -10.72
CA HIS A 955 4.45 -22.59 -12.19
C HIS A 955 4.43 -23.97 -12.87
N ARG A 956 4.51 -25.06 -12.10
CA ARG A 956 4.40 -26.44 -12.60
C ARG A 956 2.95 -26.89 -12.77
N LEU A 957 1.98 -26.18 -12.16
CA LEU A 957 0.56 -26.46 -12.34
C LEU A 957 0.11 -26.10 -13.74
N THR A 958 -0.57 -27.03 -14.41
CA THR A 958 -1.23 -26.75 -15.67
C THR A 958 -2.44 -25.83 -15.45
N ARG A 959 -2.89 -25.13 -16.50
CA ARG A 959 -4.10 -24.30 -16.42
C ARG A 959 -5.33 -25.13 -16.03
N GLN A 960 -5.39 -26.39 -16.48
CA GLN A 960 -6.49 -27.29 -16.16
C GLN A 960 -6.46 -27.67 -14.67
N GLU A 961 -5.34 -28.15 -14.15
CA GLU A 961 -5.19 -28.47 -12.73
C GLU A 961 -5.44 -27.25 -11.83
N ALA A 962 -4.96 -26.07 -12.23
CA ALA A 962 -5.22 -24.83 -11.52
C ALA A 962 -6.72 -24.47 -11.50
N ALA A 963 -7.43 -24.70 -12.61
CA ALA A 963 -8.87 -24.51 -12.71
C ALA A 963 -9.65 -25.49 -11.85
N GLU A 964 -9.30 -26.78 -11.89
CA GLU A 964 -9.91 -27.83 -11.06
C GLU A 964 -9.73 -27.53 -9.56
N LYS A 965 -8.51 -27.19 -9.14
CA LYS A 965 -8.20 -26.78 -7.77
C LYS A 965 -8.94 -25.52 -7.35
N ALA A 966 -9.02 -24.52 -8.23
CA ALA A 966 -9.77 -23.29 -7.95
C ALA A 966 -11.28 -23.58 -7.82
N GLN A 967 -11.87 -24.35 -8.73
CA GLN A 967 -13.27 -24.77 -8.67
C GLN A 967 -13.59 -25.50 -7.38
N GLN A 968 -12.78 -26.51 -7.04
CA GLN A 968 -12.93 -27.27 -5.80
C GLN A 968 -12.88 -26.34 -4.58
N MET A 969 -11.89 -25.44 -4.54
CA MET A 969 -11.78 -24.47 -3.45
C MET A 969 -13.02 -23.59 -3.33
N TYR A 970 -13.47 -22.95 -4.42
CA TYR A 970 -14.65 -22.06 -4.39
C TYR A 970 -15.93 -22.83 -4.06
N ALA A 971 -16.09 -24.06 -4.53
CA ALA A 971 -17.25 -24.89 -4.21
C ALA A 971 -17.32 -25.25 -2.71
N VAL A 972 -16.19 -25.63 -2.10
CA VAL A 972 -16.14 -25.95 -0.65
C VAL A 972 -16.35 -24.72 0.22
N THR A 973 -15.84 -23.57 -0.23
CA THR A 973 -15.80 -22.35 0.59
C THR A 973 -16.96 -21.40 0.30
N LYS A 974 -17.04 -20.85 -0.91
CA LYS A 974 -18.10 -19.92 -1.32
C LYS A 974 -19.42 -20.65 -1.54
N GLY A 975 -19.38 -21.92 -1.95
CA GLY A 975 -20.57 -22.72 -2.25
C GLY A 975 -20.97 -22.65 -3.72
N LEU A 976 -22.12 -23.23 -4.04
CA LEU A 976 -22.70 -23.23 -5.38
C LEU A 976 -23.80 -22.18 -5.49
N ARG A 977 -23.86 -21.48 -6.62
CA ARG A 977 -24.90 -20.48 -6.86
C ARG A 977 -26.22 -21.17 -7.21
N ARG A 978 -27.27 -20.85 -6.46
CA ARG A 978 -28.64 -21.31 -6.68
C ARG A 978 -29.58 -20.12 -6.85
N TYR A 979 -30.74 -20.39 -7.45
CA TYR A 979 -31.70 -19.37 -7.85
C TYR A 979 -33.10 -19.68 -7.34
N ARG A 980 -33.85 -18.66 -6.97
CA ARG A 980 -35.30 -18.77 -6.73
C ARG A 980 -36.02 -18.17 -7.92
N LEU A 981 -37.00 -18.90 -8.43
CA LEU A 981 -37.79 -18.48 -9.58
C LEU A 981 -38.71 -17.32 -9.17
N SER A 982 -38.90 -16.37 -10.08
CA SER A 982 -39.91 -15.33 -9.95
C SER A 982 -41.31 -15.87 -10.20
N ASP A 983 -42.35 -15.07 -9.96
CA ASP A 983 -43.73 -15.44 -10.32
C ASP A 983 -43.86 -15.78 -11.82
N GLU A 984 -43.14 -15.04 -12.69
CA GLU A 984 -43.06 -15.36 -14.12
C GLU A 984 -42.30 -16.67 -14.38
N GLY A 985 -41.22 -16.92 -13.65
CA GLY A 985 -40.44 -18.14 -13.75
C GLY A 985 -41.22 -19.38 -13.28
N GLU A 986 -41.95 -19.25 -12.19
CA GLU A 986 -42.85 -20.28 -11.65
C GLU A 986 -44.01 -20.57 -12.61
N TRP A 987 -44.59 -19.51 -13.19
CA TRP A 987 -45.61 -19.65 -14.22
C TRP A 987 -45.05 -20.37 -15.45
N LEU A 988 -43.86 -20.01 -15.91
CA LEU A 988 -43.19 -20.67 -17.06
C LEU A 988 -42.93 -22.15 -16.78
N VAL A 989 -42.48 -22.51 -15.57
CA VAL A 989 -42.25 -23.92 -15.19
C VAL A 989 -43.56 -24.71 -15.26
N LYS A 990 -44.68 -24.12 -14.78
CA LYS A 990 -46.01 -24.74 -14.83
C LYS A 990 -46.55 -24.82 -16.25
N GLU A 991 -46.42 -23.77 -17.04
CA GLU A 991 -46.97 -23.68 -18.40
C GLU A 991 -46.18 -24.51 -19.43
N LEU A 992 -44.90 -24.75 -19.16
CA LEU A 992 -44.01 -25.57 -20.01
C LEU A 992 -43.82 -27.00 -19.47
N GLU A 993 -44.46 -27.34 -18.35
CA GLU A 993 -44.35 -28.65 -17.67
C GLU A 993 -42.90 -29.12 -17.49
N LEU A 994 -42.01 -28.20 -17.11
CA LEU A 994 -40.57 -28.51 -17.02
C LEU A 994 -40.27 -29.26 -15.72
N PRO A 995 -39.58 -30.43 -15.78
CA PRO A 995 -39.07 -31.05 -14.58
C PRO A 995 -37.86 -30.24 -14.10
N VAL A 996 -37.97 -29.72 -12.87
CA VAL A 996 -37.02 -28.85 -12.19
C VAL A 996 -36.77 -29.44 -10.80
N ASP A 997 -35.51 -29.72 -10.50
CA ASP A 997 -35.11 -30.21 -9.18
C ASP A 997 -35.07 -29.05 -8.18
N ARG A 998 -35.80 -29.19 -7.08
CA ARG A 998 -35.99 -28.15 -6.05
C ARG A 998 -35.47 -28.65 -4.72
N THR A 999 -34.74 -27.78 -4.05
CA THR A 999 -34.37 -28.00 -2.64
C THR A 999 -35.55 -27.72 -1.72
N GLU A 1000 -35.44 -28.15 -0.45
CA GLU A 1000 -36.48 -27.95 0.57
C GLU A 1000 -36.89 -26.47 0.73
N ASP A 1001 -35.93 -25.54 0.55
CA ASP A 1001 -36.15 -24.09 0.61
C ASP A 1001 -36.60 -23.45 -0.74
N GLY A 1002 -36.87 -24.28 -1.75
CA GLY A 1002 -37.36 -23.86 -3.06
C GLY A 1002 -36.31 -23.35 -4.05
N TRP A 1003 -35.01 -23.54 -3.76
CA TRP A 1003 -33.94 -23.15 -4.68
C TRP A 1003 -33.75 -24.15 -5.81
N VAL A 1004 -33.45 -23.64 -7.01
CA VAL A 1004 -33.18 -24.40 -8.24
C VAL A 1004 -31.74 -24.22 -8.71
N SER A 1005 -31.23 -25.21 -9.44
CA SER A 1005 -29.88 -25.19 -9.99
C SER A 1005 -29.76 -24.24 -11.20
N LEU A 1006 -28.53 -23.81 -11.52
CA LEU A 1006 -28.26 -23.05 -12.75
C LEU A 1006 -28.64 -23.84 -14.01
N LYS A 1007 -28.48 -25.17 -13.99
CA LYS A 1007 -28.84 -26.05 -15.11
C LYS A 1007 -30.34 -25.96 -15.41
N ASP A 1008 -31.15 -26.04 -14.36
CA ASP A 1008 -32.61 -25.96 -14.49
C ASP A 1008 -33.04 -24.55 -14.90
N LEU A 1009 -32.43 -23.51 -14.34
CA LEU A 1009 -32.69 -22.13 -14.76
C LEU A 1009 -32.39 -21.92 -16.25
N ARG A 1010 -31.24 -22.40 -16.74
CA ARG A 1010 -30.87 -22.35 -18.16
C ARG A 1010 -31.82 -23.17 -19.04
N LYS A 1011 -32.40 -24.25 -18.51
CA LYS A 1011 -33.43 -25.05 -19.20
C LYS A 1011 -34.72 -24.25 -19.33
N ILE A 1012 -35.19 -23.62 -18.25
CA ILE A 1012 -36.38 -22.76 -18.23
C ILE A 1012 -36.20 -21.60 -19.21
N GLN A 1013 -35.08 -20.88 -19.16
CA GLN A 1013 -34.81 -19.76 -20.05
C GLN A 1013 -34.73 -20.19 -21.52
N ARG A 1014 -34.08 -21.32 -21.83
CA ARG A 1014 -34.01 -21.83 -23.21
C ARG A 1014 -35.38 -22.20 -23.77
N GLU A 1015 -36.22 -22.88 -22.99
CA GLU A 1015 -37.57 -23.26 -23.44
C GLU A 1015 -38.49 -22.04 -23.54
N ALA A 1016 -38.42 -21.09 -22.60
CA ALA A 1016 -39.15 -19.82 -22.68
C ALA A 1016 -38.77 -19.01 -23.94
N SER A 1017 -37.48 -18.98 -24.29
CA SER A 1017 -36.97 -18.29 -25.49
C SER A 1017 -37.48 -18.91 -26.80
N LYS A 1018 -37.74 -20.23 -26.81
CA LYS A 1018 -38.31 -20.93 -27.98
C LYS A 1018 -39.77 -20.57 -28.20
N LYS A 1019 -40.56 -20.40 -27.13
CA LYS A 1019 -42.01 -20.07 -27.22
C LYS A 1019 -42.27 -18.61 -27.55
N SER A 1020 -41.41 -17.68 -27.11
CA SER A 1020 -41.57 -16.24 -27.37
C SER A 1020 -40.23 -15.59 -27.73
N ARG A 1021 -39.95 -15.43 -29.02
CA ARG A 1021 -38.68 -14.88 -29.51
C ARG A 1021 -38.40 -13.43 -29.06
N TRP A 1022 -39.42 -12.66 -28.65
CA TRP A 1022 -39.34 -11.20 -28.48
C TRP A 1022 -39.74 -10.70 -27.07
N LYS A 1023 -40.07 -11.58 -26.12
CA LYS A 1023 -40.40 -11.20 -24.74
C LYS A 1023 -39.23 -11.54 -23.82
N LYS A 1024 -38.69 -10.53 -23.11
CA LYS A 1024 -37.65 -10.72 -22.10
C LYS A 1024 -38.34 -11.11 -20.79
N TRP A 1025 -38.22 -12.38 -20.42
CA TRP A 1025 -38.79 -12.91 -19.18
C TRP A 1025 -37.86 -12.65 -18.00
N GLU A 1026 -38.41 -12.17 -16.90
CA GLU A 1026 -37.66 -12.03 -15.66
C GLU A 1026 -37.82 -13.31 -14.84
N VAL A 1027 -37.02 -14.34 -15.14
CA VAL A 1027 -37.21 -15.71 -14.61
C VAL A 1027 -36.68 -15.88 -13.18
N VAL A 1028 -35.77 -15.01 -12.74
CA VAL A 1028 -35.08 -15.12 -11.45
C VAL A 1028 -35.59 -14.02 -10.53
N ALA A 1029 -36.11 -14.39 -9.36
CA ALA A 1029 -36.39 -13.44 -8.29
C ALA A 1029 -35.17 -13.26 -7.37
N GLU A 1030 -34.50 -14.35 -7.01
CA GLU A 1030 -33.44 -14.33 -6.01
C GLU A 1030 -32.27 -15.22 -6.41
N ARG A 1031 -31.08 -14.88 -5.93
CA ARG A 1031 -29.84 -15.64 -6.15
C ARG A 1031 -29.04 -15.70 -4.86
N ALA A 1032 -28.57 -16.88 -4.48
CA ALA A 1032 -27.78 -17.08 -3.28
C ALA A 1032 -26.70 -18.15 -3.50
N TRP A 1033 -25.62 -18.04 -2.75
CA TRP A 1033 -24.61 -19.07 -2.59
C TRP A 1033 -25.08 -20.06 -1.51
N ILE A 1034 -24.98 -21.36 -1.77
CA ILE A 1034 -25.45 -22.40 -0.85
C ILE A 1034 -24.40 -23.52 -0.74
N GLY A 1035 -24.20 -24.00 0.48
CA GLY A 1035 -23.46 -25.23 0.79
C GLY A 1035 -21.96 -25.08 1.05
N GLY A 1036 -21.41 -23.87 0.92
CA GLY A 1036 -20.02 -23.58 1.27
C GLY A 1036 -19.87 -23.07 2.71
N THR A 1037 -18.66 -23.13 3.26
CA THR A 1037 -18.35 -22.65 4.62
C THR A 1037 -18.56 -21.15 4.82
N GLU A 1038 -18.46 -20.36 3.75
CA GLU A 1038 -18.50 -18.90 3.71
C GLU A 1038 -19.77 -18.37 2.99
N SER A 1039 -20.69 -19.25 2.56
CA SER A 1039 -21.83 -18.88 1.72
C SER A 1039 -22.70 -17.77 2.32
N GLU A 1040 -23.02 -17.86 3.61
CA GLU A 1040 -23.87 -16.88 4.31
C GLU A 1040 -23.23 -15.49 4.36
N MET A 1041 -21.92 -15.43 4.58
CA MET A 1041 -21.18 -14.17 4.54
C MET A 1041 -21.24 -13.54 3.14
N PHE A 1042 -21.00 -14.31 2.08
CA PHE A 1042 -21.11 -13.78 0.71
C PHE A 1042 -22.52 -13.34 0.35
N ASN A 1043 -23.54 -14.06 0.80
CA ASN A 1043 -24.94 -13.67 0.59
C ASN A 1043 -25.24 -12.33 1.26
N LYS A 1044 -24.79 -12.15 2.51
CA LYS A 1044 -24.95 -10.88 3.22
C LYS A 1044 -24.18 -9.74 2.57
N LEU A 1045 -22.94 -9.96 2.16
CA LEU A 1045 -22.13 -8.95 1.46
C LEU A 1045 -22.74 -8.56 0.11
N GLU A 1046 -23.19 -9.54 -0.69
CA GLU A 1046 -23.86 -9.28 -1.97
C GLU A 1046 -25.20 -8.55 -1.77
N SER A 1047 -25.97 -8.89 -0.72
CA SER A 1047 -27.21 -8.19 -0.35
C SER A 1047 -26.97 -6.71 -0.05
N ILE A 1048 -25.96 -6.40 0.79
CA ILE A 1048 -25.60 -5.00 1.07
C ILE A 1048 -25.10 -4.31 -0.20
N ALA A 1049 -24.21 -4.96 -0.94
CA ALA A 1049 -23.63 -4.41 -2.15
C ALA A 1049 -24.68 -4.09 -3.21
N THR A 1050 -25.71 -4.92 -3.37
CA THR A 1050 -26.77 -4.78 -4.38
C THR A 1050 -27.96 -3.92 -3.97
N SER A 1051 -28.09 -3.56 -2.68
CA SER A 1051 -29.15 -2.67 -2.19
C SER A 1051 -29.17 -1.33 -2.93
N ASP A 1052 -30.33 -0.68 -3.02
CA ASP A 1052 -30.49 0.59 -3.74
C ASP A 1052 -29.58 1.70 -3.20
N ILE A 1053 -29.35 1.68 -1.89
CA ILE A 1053 -28.49 2.63 -1.17
C ILE A 1053 -27.46 1.84 -0.34
N PRO A 1054 -26.40 1.31 -0.96
CA PRO A 1054 -25.39 0.52 -0.26
C PRO A 1054 -24.74 1.34 0.85
N SER A 1055 -24.81 0.84 2.08
CA SER A 1055 -24.27 1.48 3.27
C SER A 1055 -23.56 0.49 4.18
N THR A 1056 -22.59 0.96 4.96
CA THR A 1056 -21.92 0.12 5.96
C THR A 1056 -22.90 -0.25 7.08
N PRO A 1057 -22.84 -1.48 7.60
CA PRO A 1057 -23.83 -1.99 8.55
C PRO A 1057 -23.76 -1.33 9.94
N VAL A 1058 -22.63 -0.72 10.31
CA VAL A 1058 -22.41 -0.18 11.66
C VAL A 1058 -22.67 1.32 11.73
N LEU A 1059 -21.96 2.11 10.91
CA LEU A 1059 -22.07 3.58 10.90
C LEU A 1059 -22.95 4.13 9.77
N GLY A 1060 -23.45 3.27 8.86
CA GLY A 1060 -24.36 3.70 7.79
C GLY A 1060 -23.71 4.55 6.71
N CYS A 1061 -22.39 4.49 6.54
CA CYS A 1061 -21.67 5.25 5.52
C CYS A 1061 -21.95 4.68 4.13
N ARG A 1062 -22.34 5.53 3.17
CA ARG A 1062 -22.72 5.10 1.81
C ARG A 1062 -21.50 4.94 0.90
N ILE A 1063 -21.59 4.05 -0.09
CA ILE A 1063 -20.55 3.86 -1.14
C ILE A 1063 -20.35 5.13 -1.98
N SER A 1064 -19.27 5.29 -2.74
CA SER A 1064 -19.17 6.42 -3.70
C SER A 1064 -20.35 6.41 -4.69
N ARG A 1065 -20.86 7.60 -5.04
CA ARG A 1065 -21.92 7.79 -6.07
C ARG A 1065 -21.58 7.10 -7.40
N ALA A 1066 -20.30 7.03 -7.74
CA ALA A 1066 -19.83 6.38 -8.97
C ALA A 1066 -20.00 4.85 -8.98
N LEU A 1067 -20.34 4.23 -7.84
CA LEU A 1067 -20.51 2.79 -7.68
C LEU A 1067 -21.90 2.40 -7.15
N GLU A 1068 -22.81 3.37 -6.99
CA GLU A 1068 -24.20 3.10 -6.64
C GLU A 1068 -24.88 2.32 -7.77
N PRO A 1069 -25.77 1.35 -7.46
CA PRO A 1069 -26.47 0.58 -8.48
C PRO A 1069 -27.26 1.44 -9.48
N CYS A 1070 -27.73 2.62 -9.09
CA CYS A 1070 -28.37 3.55 -10.02
C CYS A 1070 -27.43 4.06 -11.13
N ALA A 1071 -26.12 4.14 -10.86
CA ALA A 1071 -25.11 4.66 -11.79
C ALA A 1071 -24.38 3.56 -12.57
N VAL A 1072 -24.18 2.38 -11.98
CA VAL A 1072 -23.43 1.27 -12.61
C VAL A 1072 -24.25 0.02 -12.88
N ARG A 1073 -25.52 -0.01 -12.47
CA ARG A 1073 -26.41 -1.17 -12.57
C ARG A 1073 -25.79 -2.40 -11.87
N GLY A 1074 -25.63 -3.50 -12.61
CA GLY A 1074 -25.04 -4.75 -12.12
C GLY A 1074 -23.51 -4.84 -12.25
N GLU A 1075 -22.83 -3.78 -12.69
CA GLU A 1075 -21.38 -3.81 -12.92
C GLU A 1075 -20.57 -3.54 -11.64
N PHE A 1076 -19.26 -3.80 -11.71
CA PHE A 1076 -18.28 -3.60 -10.63
C PHE A 1076 -18.63 -4.28 -9.29
N MET A 1077 -19.32 -5.42 -9.34
CA MET A 1077 -19.72 -6.17 -8.14
C MET A 1077 -18.55 -6.55 -7.23
N THR A 1078 -17.39 -6.88 -7.80
CA THR A 1078 -16.16 -7.17 -7.03
C THR A 1078 -15.73 -5.97 -6.20
N SER A 1079 -15.68 -4.77 -6.80
CA SER A 1079 -15.36 -3.52 -6.11
C SER A 1079 -16.38 -3.18 -5.01
N ARG A 1080 -17.67 -3.43 -5.26
CA ARG A 1080 -18.76 -3.16 -4.30
C ARG A 1080 -18.73 -4.11 -3.10
N VAL A 1081 -18.51 -5.41 -3.32
CA VAL A 1081 -18.37 -6.40 -2.24
C VAL A 1081 -17.12 -6.11 -1.40
N ASN A 1082 -15.98 -5.84 -2.05
CA ASN A 1082 -14.76 -5.43 -1.37
C ASN A 1082 -14.98 -4.18 -0.49
N TRP A 1083 -15.73 -3.22 -1.01
CA TRP A 1083 -16.03 -1.98 -0.29
C TRP A 1083 -16.77 -2.22 1.02
N VAL A 1084 -17.72 -3.17 1.08
CA VAL A 1084 -18.49 -3.44 2.31
C VAL A 1084 -17.57 -3.82 3.47
N VAL A 1085 -16.63 -4.75 3.26
CA VAL A 1085 -15.71 -5.21 4.32
C VAL A 1085 -14.70 -4.12 4.66
N GLN A 1086 -14.01 -3.58 3.64
CA GLN A 1086 -12.94 -2.61 3.88
C GLN A 1086 -13.45 -1.30 4.48
N SER A 1087 -14.63 -0.84 4.07
CA SER A 1087 -15.21 0.40 4.61
C SER A 1087 -15.79 0.17 6.01
N SER A 1088 -16.25 -1.05 6.34
CA SER A 1088 -16.59 -1.40 7.72
C SER A 1088 -15.34 -1.47 8.61
N ALA A 1089 -14.18 -1.89 8.11
CA ALA A 1089 -12.93 -1.82 8.86
C ALA A 1089 -12.51 -0.36 9.19
N VAL A 1090 -12.82 0.59 8.30
CA VAL A 1090 -12.62 2.03 8.59
C VAL A 1090 -13.57 2.50 9.70
N ASP A 1091 -14.82 2.04 9.72
CA ASP A 1091 -15.77 2.33 10.80
C ASP A 1091 -15.24 1.83 12.16
N TYR A 1092 -14.58 0.68 12.17
CA TYR A 1092 -13.91 0.13 13.35
C TYR A 1092 -12.79 1.06 13.84
N LEU A 1093 -11.91 1.50 12.95
CA LEU A 1093 -10.83 2.43 13.30
C LEU A 1093 -11.40 3.74 13.88
N HIS A 1094 -12.43 4.31 13.27
CA HIS A 1094 -13.04 5.55 13.79
C HIS A 1094 -13.64 5.38 15.19
N LEU A 1095 -14.30 4.25 15.47
CA LEU A 1095 -14.79 3.93 16.81
C LEU A 1095 -13.64 3.84 17.83
N MET A 1096 -12.53 3.20 17.43
CA MET A 1096 -11.35 3.12 18.29
C MET A 1096 -10.76 4.50 18.60
N LEU A 1097 -10.59 5.35 17.61
CA LEU A 1097 -10.03 6.70 17.79
C LEU A 1097 -10.92 7.56 18.69
N VAL A 1098 -12.24 7.50 18.49
CA VAL A 1098 -13.21 8.26 19.30
C VAL A 1098 -13.23 7.78 20.75
N ALA A 1099 -13.21 6.46 20.99
CA ALA A 1099 -13.18 5.90 22.34
C ALA A 1099 -11.86 6.18 23.07
N MET A 1100 -10.72 5.99 22.40
CA MET A 1100 -9.41 6.28 23.01
C MET A 1100 -9.28 7.75 23.38
N LYS A 1101 -9.70 8.66 22.50
CA LYS A 1101 -9.70 10.09 22.80
C LYS A 1101 -10.57 10.42 24.01
N TRP A 1102 -11.77 9.84 24.09
CA TRP A 1102 -12.64 10.01 25.26
C TRP A 1102 -11.98 9.51 26.54
N LEU A 1103 -11.40 8.32 26.55
CA LEU A 1103 -10.74 7.77 27.73
C LEU A 1103 -9.52 8.61 28.15
N PHE A 1104 -8.80 9.17 27.18
CA PHE A 1104 -7.67 10.06 27.48
C PHE A 1104 -8.12 11.36 28.14
N GLU A 1105 -9.19 11.96 27.62
CA GLU A 1105 -9.78 13.19 28.18
C GLU A 1105 -10.41 12.96 29.56
N GLU A 1106 -11.22 11.91 29.72
CA GLU A 1106 -11.97 11.63 30.96
C GLU A 1106 -11.05 11.29 32.14
N PHE A 1107 -10.01 10.50 31.89
CA PHE A 1107 -9.09 10.03 32.92
C PHE A 1107 -7.78 10.82 32.97
N ALA A 1108 -7.63 11.90 32.20
CA ALA A 1108 -6.40 12.69 32.12
C ALA A 1108 -5.15 11.81 31.88
N ILE A 1109 -5.23 10.93 30.87
CA ILE A 1109 -4.08 10.16 30.37
C ILE A 1109 -3.36 11.06 29.36
N ASP A 1110 -2.10 11.38 29.64
CA ASP A 1110 -1.29 12.24 28.76
C ASP A 1110 -0.79 11.42 27.56
N GLY A 1111 -1.52 11.49 26.45
CA GLY A 1111 -1.15 10.84 25.21
C GLY A 1111 -1.74 11.47 23.95
N ARG A 1112 -1.17 11.09 22.81
CA ARG A 1112 -1.51 11.61 21.49
C ARG A 1112 -1.53 10.50 20.46
N PHE A 1113 -2.46 10.57 19.50
CA PHE A 1113 -2.48 9.67 18.36
C PHE A 1113 -1.19 9.80 17.52
N CYS A 1114 -0.50 8.69 17.30
CA CYS A 1114 0.75 8.65 16.55
C CYS A 1114 0.47 8.33 15.08
N ILE A 1115 0.04 7.10 14.79
CA ILE A 1115 -0.33 6.64 13.45
C ILE A 1115 -1.16 5.35 13.54
N SER A 1116 -1.92 5.06 12.50
CA SER A 1116 -2.50 3.73 12.28
C SER A 1116 -1.95 3.16 10.97
N ILE A 1117 -1.32 1.98 11.01
CA ILE A 1117 -0.70 1.32 9.85
C ILE A 1117 -1.38 -0.02 9.66
N HIS A 1118 -2.11 -0.20 8.56
CA HIS A 1118 -2.96 -1.38 8.36
C HIS A 1118 -3.97 -1.51 9.51
N ASP A 1119 -3.85 -2.58 10.31
CA ASP A 1119 -4.74 -2.88 11.44
C ASP A 1119 -4.06 -2.53 12.79
N GLU A 1120 -2.85 -1.95 12.74
CA GLU A 1120 -2.12 -1.46 13.91
C GLU A 1120 -2.56 -0.02 14.26
N VAL A 1121 -2.75 0.27 15.55
CA VAL A 1121 -3.03 1.62 16.05
C VAL A 1121 -2.02 1.95 17.14
N ARG A 1122 -1.33 3.09 17.02
CA ARG A 1122 -0.24 3.50 17.91
C ARG A 1122 -0.49 4.91 18.48
N TYR A 1123 -0.16 5.08 19.75
CA TYR A 1123 -0.27 6.31 20.52
C TYR A 1123 1.07 6.63 21.18
N LEU A 1124 1.45 7.90 21.21
CA LEU A 1124 2.55 8.40 22.02
C LEU A 1124 1.99 8.78 23.39
N VAL A 1125 2.48 8.16 24.46
CA VAL A 1125 1.93 8.30 25.82
C VAL A 1125 3.06 8.63 26.78
N ARG A 1126 2.78 9.47 27.79
CA ARG A 1126 3.74 9.73 28.86
C ARG A 1126 4.00 8.45 29.66
N GLU A 1127 5.26 8.24 30.04
CA GLU A 1127 5.70 6.98 30.65
C GLU A 1127 4.91 6.60 31.91
N GLU A 1128 4.50 7.59 32.71
CA GLU A 1128 3.70 7.40 33.93
C GLU A 1128 2.29 6.82 33.65
N ASP A 1129 1.74 7.05 32.47
CA ASP A 1129 0.38 6.66 32.10
C ASP A 1129 0.36 5.43 31.16
N ARG A 1130 1.51 4.81 30.88
CA ARG A 1130 1.65 3.73 29.88
C ARG A 1130 0.71 2.53 30.11
N TYR A 1131 0.60 2.06 31.35
CA TYR A 1131 -0.27 0.93 31.70
C TYR A 1131 -1.75 1.30 31.68
N ARG A 1132 -2.07 2.55 32.08
CA ARG A 1132 -3.44 3.09 32.01
C ARG A 1132 -3.89 3.24 30.55
N ALA A 1133 -3.01 3.72 29.67
CA ALA A 1133 -3.28 3.78 28.24
C ALA A 1133 -3.42 2.38 27.60
N ALA A 1134 -2.64 1.40 28.05
CA ALA A 1134 -2.78 0.01 27.59
C ALA A 1134 -4.15 -0.58 27.99
N LEU A 1135 -4.61 -0.33 29.22
CA LEU A 1135 -5.95 -0.71 29.67
C LEU A 1135 -7.05 0.02 28.87
N ALA A 1136 -6.88 1.32 28.62
CA ALA A 1136 -7.81 2.12 27.83
C ALA A 1136 -7.94 1.57 26.39
N LEU A 1137 -6.85 1.10 25.80
CA LEU A 1137 -6.85 0.51 24.48
C LEU A 1137 -7.59 -0.84 24.46
N GLN A 1138 -7.41 -1.68 25.49
CA GLN A 1138 -8.18 -2.92 25.65
C GLN A 1138 -9.70 -2.64 25.77
N ILE A 1139 -10.08 -1.68 26.62
CA ILE A 1139 -11.48 -1.25 26.80
C ILE A 1139 -12.04 -0.71 25.47
N THR A 1140 -11.26 0.09 24.76
CA THR A 1140 -11.66 0.64 23.46
C THR A 1140 -12.00 -0.46 22.46
N ASN A 1141 -11.18 -1.50 22.36
CA ASN A 1141 -11.42 -2.61 21.45
C ASN A 1141 -12.65 -3.43 21.86
N LEU A 1142 -12.82 -3.67 23.16
CA LEU A 1142 -14.03 -4.31 23.71
C LEU A 1142 -15.29 -3.52 23.32
N LEU A 1143 -15.34 -2.21 23.57
CA LEU A 1143 -16.48 -1.35 23.25
C LEU A 1143 -16.74 -1.30 21.74
N THR A 1144 -15.69 -1.24 20.93
CA THR A 1144 -15.79 -1.23 19.46
C THR A 1144 -16.41 -2.54 18.95
N ARG A 1145 -15.93 -3.69 19.42
CA ARG A 1145 -16.47 -4.99 19.00
C ARG A 1145 -17.89 -5.21 19.50
N CYS A 1146 -18.20 -4.77 20.73
CA CYS A 1146 -19.56 -4.81 21.26
C CYS A 1146 -20.51 -3.92 20.45
N MET A 1147 -20.08 -2.74 20.01
CA MET A 1147 -20.87 -1.84 19.15
C MET A 1147 -21.18 -2.49 17.80
N PHE A 1148 -20.20 -3.16 17.18
CA PHE A 1148 -20.41 -3.96 15.96
C PHE A 1148 -21.43 -5.08 16.17
N ALA A 1149 -21.27 -5.87 17.23
CA ALA A 1149 -22.19 -6.95 17.56
C ALA A 1149 -23.61 -6.41 17.78
N HIS A 1150 -23.77 -5.37 18.59
CA HIS A 1150 -25.05 -4.73 18.89
C HIS A 1150 -25.75 -4.20 17.64
N LYS A 1151 -25.02 -3.52 16.73
CA LYS A 1151 -25.56 -3.02 15.46
C LYS A 1151 -26.04 -4.12 14.52
N LEU A 1152 -25.45 -5.31 14.63
CA LEU A 1152 -25.85 -6.49 13.88
C LEU A 1152 -26.94 -7.32 14.58
N GLY A 1153 -27.46 -6.85 15.72
CA GLY A 1153 -28.50 -7.54 16.49
C GLY A 1153 -27.97 -8.63 17.43
N LEU A 1154 -26.66 -8.67 17.68
CA LEU A 1154 -26.02 -9.62 18.59
C LEU A 1154 -25.74 -8.92 19.94
N ASN A 1155 -26.56 -9.21 20.95
CA ASN A 1155 -26.48 -8.59 22.28
C ASN A 1155 -25.51 -9.32 23.25
N ASP A 1156 -24.39 -9.81 22.71
CA ASP A 1156 -23.29 -10.42 23.48
C ASP A 1156 -22.01 -10.42 22.61
N LEU A 1157 -20.86 -10.74 23.20
CA LEU A 1157 -19.58 -10.86 22.49
C LEU A 1157 -18.78 -12.08 22.97
N PRO A 1158 -18.13 -12.84 22.08
CA PRO A 1158 -17.21 -13.91 22.49
C PRO A 1158 -15.98 -13.35 23.19
N GLN A 1159 -15.54 -14.00 24.26
CA GLN A 1159 -14.39 -13.51 25.04
C GLN A 1159 -13.07 -13.58 24.27
N SER A 1160 -12.91 -14.53 23.35
CA SER A 1160 -11.70 -14.68 22.53
C SER A 1160 -11.41 -13.48 21.63
N VAL A 1161 -12.44 -12.69 21.30
CA VAL A 1161 -12.31 -11.44 20.55
C VAL A 1161 -12.62 -10.24 21.42
N ALA A 1162 -12.80 -10.35 22.73
CA ALA A 1162 -13.07 -9.16 23.55
C ALA A 1162 -11.84 -8.24 23.64
N PHE A 1163 -10.66 -8.84 23.77
CA PHE A 1163 -9.40 -8.18 24.06
C PHE A 1163 -8.39 -8.41 22.93
N PHE A 1164 -7.37 -7.56 22.87
CA PHE A 1164 -6.17 -7.82 22.07
C PHE A 1164 -5.41 -9.00 22.66
N SER A 1165 -4.72 -9.75 21.79
CA SER A 1165 -3.76 -10.76 22.23
C SER A 1165 -2.69 -10.17 23.15
N ALA A 1166 -2.15 -9.01 22.78
CA ALA A 1166 -1.31 -8.18 23.64
C ALA A 1166 -1.40 -6.71 23.24
N VAL A 1167 -1.09 -5.80 24.17
CA VAL A 1167 -0.80 -4.40 23.90
C VAL A 1167 0.69 -4.18 24.06
N ASP A 1168 1.30 -3.63 23.01
CA ASP A 1168 2.72 -3.32 22.94
C ASP A 1168 3.00 -1.96 23.60
N ILE A 1169 4.03 -1.92 24.45
CA ILE A 1169 4.60 -0.71 25.05
C ILE A 1169 6.09 -0.69 24.75
N ASP A 1170 6.54 0.31 24.00
CA ASP A 1170 7.91 0.34 23.49
C ASP A 1170 8.47 1.77 23.34
N GLN A 1171 9.79 1.91 23.27
CA GLN A 1171 10.46 3.17 22.96
C GLN A 1171 10.57 3.42 21.45
N CYS A 1172 10.44 2.38 20.62
CA CYS A 1172 10.45 2.49 19.16
C CYS A 1172 9.30 1.74 18.50
N LEU A 1173 8.92 2.16 17.30
CA LEU A 1173 7.84 1.50 16.56
C LEU A 1173 8.37 0.25 15.83
N ARG A 1174 8.00 -0.94 16.31
CA ARG A 1174 8.29 -2.22 15.65
C ARG A 1174 7.09 -3.15 15.70
N LYS A 1175 7.09 -4.14 14.81
CA LYS A 1175 5.99 -5.10 14.66
C LYS A 1175 5.76 -5.92 15.92
N GLU A 1176 6.84 -6.35 16.56
CA GLU A 1176 6.83 -7.15 17.79
C GLU A 1176 7.91 -6.55 18.70
N VAL A 1177 7.58 -6.33 19.98
CA VAL A 1177 8.47 -5.65 20.95
C VAL A 1177 9.78 -6.39 21.22
N THR A 1178 9.83 -7.69 20.92
CA THR A 1178 11.03 -8.53 21.05
C THR A 1178 11.92 -8.50 19.80
N MET A 1179 11.45 -7.91 18.69
CA MET A 1179 12.19 -7.87 17.44
C MET A 1179 13.30 -6.82 17.51
N ASP A 1180 14.55 -7.25 17.44
CA ASP A 1180 15.73 -6.36 17.49
C ASP A 1180 15.99 -5.60 16.17
N CYS A 1181 15.13 -5.77 15.16
CA CYS A 1181 15.22 -5.10 13.85
C CYS A 1181 16.60 -5.16 13.16
N LYS A 1182 17.23 -6.34 13.19
CA LYS A 1182 18.49 -6.59 12.46
C LYS A 1182 18.27 -6.58 10.95
N THR A 1183 19.03 -5.74 10.26
CA THR A 1183 19.01 -5.60 8.80
C THR A 1183 20.44 -5.39 8.29
N PRO A 1184 20.69 -5.40 6.96
CA PRO A 1184 22.03 -5.16 6.45
C PRO A 1184 22.58 -3.79 6.82
N SER A 1185 21.73 -2.76 6.90
CA SER A 1185 22.09 -1.41 7.34
C SER A 1185 22.20 -1.27 8.85
N ASN A 1186 21.52 -2.13 9.61
CA ASN A 1186 21.60 -2.24 11.06
C ASN A 1186 21.98 -3.67 11.52
N PRO A 1187 23.23 -4.12 11.29
CA PRO A 1187 23.61 -5.52 11.51
C PRO A 1187 23.63 -5.92 12.99
N THR A 1188 23.84 -4.95 13.89
CA THR A 1188 23.91 -5.16 15.33
C THR A 1188 22.59 -4.97 16.05
N GLY A 1189 21.52 -4.58 15.36
CA GLY A 1189 20.18 -4.42 15.92
C GLY A 1189 19.98 -3.18 16.79
N MET A 1190 18.74 -2.96 17.23
CA MET A 1190 18.31 -1.80 18.02
C MET A 1190 18.96 -1.76 19.41
N GLU A 1191 19.09 -2.90 20.07
CA GLU A 1191 19.61 -2.99 21.43
C GLU A 1191 21.08 -2.57 21.48
N ARG A 1192 21.93 -3.14 20.62
CA ARG A 1192 23.37 -2.87 20.65
C ARG A 1192 23.76 -1.59 19.92
N ARG A 1193 23.11 -1.24 18.80
CA ARG A 1193 23.50 -0.05 18.00
C ARG A 1193 22.90 1.25 18.52
N TYR A 1194 21.64 1.19 18.93
CA TYR A 1194 20.86 2.37 19.32
C TYR A 1194 20.60 2.43 20.83
N GLY A 1195 20.94 1.39 21.59
CA GLY A 1195 20.72 1.35 23.03
C GLY A 1195 19.25 1.19 23.42
N ILE A 1196 18.40 0.70 22.51
CA ILE A 1196 16.96 0.56 22.74
C ILE A 1196 16.65 -0.90 23.09
N PRO A 1197 16.28 -1.21 24.36
CA PRO A 1197 15.98 -2.57 24.79
C PRO A 1197 14.67 -3.10 24.19
N GLN A 1198 14.36 -4.36 24.45
CA GLN A 1198 13.06 -4.95 24.11
C GLN A 1198 11.94 -4.29 24.92
N GLY A 1199 10.79 -4.06 24.28
CA GLY A 1199 9.60 -3.51 24.92
C GLY A 1199 8.78 -4.57 25.66
N GLU A 1200 7.64 -4.13 26.21
CA GLU A 1200 6.69 -4.97 26.94
C GLU A 1200 5.48 -5.27 26.06
N ALA A 1201 5.06 -6.53 25.96
CA ALA A 1201 3.80 -6.93 25.32
C ALA A 1201 2.92 -7.55 26.41
N LEU A 1202 1.85 -6.84 26.78
CA LEU A 1202 1.03 -7.21 27.94
C LEU A 1202 -0.35 -7.67 27.51
N ASP A 1203 -0.78 -8.81 28.03
CA ASP A 1203 -2.16 -9.27 27.88
C ASP A 1203 -3.11 -8.52 28.86
N ILE A 1204 -4.41 -8.74 28.70
CA ILE A 1204 -5.41 -8.09 29.56
C ILE A 1204 -5.25 -8.41 31.05
N TYR A 1205 -4.81 -9.64 31.39
CA TYR A 1205 -4.71 -10.07 32.78
C TYR A 1205 -3.53 -9.39 33.48
N GLN A 1206 -2.38 -9.31 32.80
CA GLN A 1206 -1.20 -8.59 33.26
C GLN A 1206 -1.49 -7.09 33.41
N ILE A 1207 -2.20 -6.49 32.45
CA ILE A 1207 -2.58 -5.07 32.52
C ILE A 1207 -3.48 -4.81 33.73
N ILE A 1208 -4.46 -5.68 33.99
CA ILE A 1208 -5.36 -5.54 35.15
C ILE A 1208 -4.59 -5.66 36.46
N GLU A 1209 -3.61 -6.56 36.56
CA GLU A 1209 -2.76 -6.69 37.75
C GLU A 1209 -1.96 -5.39 38.02
N LEU A 1210 -1.38 -4.80 36.98
CA LEU A 1210 -0.58 -3.58 37.09
C LEU A 1210 -1.42 -2.33 37.39
N THR A 1211 -2.62 -2.25 36.83
CA THR A 1211 -3.54 -1.10 36.97
C THR A 1211 -4.55 -1.25 38.09
N LYS A 1212 -4.61 -2.43 38.73
CA LYS A 1212 -5.68 -2.84 39.65
C LYS A 1212 -7.08 -2.70 39.03
N GLY A 1213 -7.17 -2.84 37.70
CA GLY A 1213 -8.43 -2.72 36.95
C GLY A 1213 -9.06 -1.32 36.96
N SER A 1214 -8.30 -0.26 37.26
CA SER A 1214 -8.79 1.12 37.22
C SER A 1214 -8.00 1.97 36.24
N LEU A 1215 -8.71 2.90 35.60
CA LEU A 1215 -8.08 3.97 34.81
C LEU A 1215 -7.79 5.21 35.65
N GLU A 1216 -8.17 5.28 36.92
CA GLU A 1216 -7.88 6.43 37.80
C GLU A 1216 -6.39 6.48 38.19
N LYS A 1217 -5.89 7.67 38.56
CA LYS A 1217 -4.50 7.87 39.01
C LYS A 1217 -4.32 7.52 40.48
#